data_AF-A0AAU5NPB6-F1
#
_entry.id   AF-A0AAU5NPB6-F1
#
_cell.length_a   1.000
_cell.length_b   1.000
_cell.length_c   1.000
_cell.angle_alpha   90.00
_cell.angle_beta   90.00
_cell.angle_gamma   90.00
#
_symmetry.space_group_name_H-M   'P 1'
#
loop_
_entity.id
_entity.type
_entity.pdbx_description
1 polymer ?
#
loop_
_entity_poly.entity_id
_entity_poly.type
_entity_poly.pdbx_seq_one_letter_code
_entity_poly.pdbx_strand_id
1 'polypeptide(L)'
;MHDVTRRSALRSAIAVALAPTLGSLLLPGLASTASAAVSWTAKWIWAPSSSANQWVAFRRTFTLGSAPSKAVTQIATDSKYWLWVNGTLVVFDGGLKRGPNRTDTYYDEIDLAPYLTSGTNTVALLVRYFGKEGFSHSSSGKGGLLFQSDIETGSTTTRLVSDTGWKHKVHPGYANNTSGTQVNFRLPESNVYYDARNATAMADWQSTGFDDSAWSAPTDFGAAGTAPWNGLVERPIPQFRYSGLKSYTNAASLPSAGQGSTAISATLPSNIQVTPYLKVNAPAGAVIGVQTDHYDDGKGLVGIDQKTIFNVRATYVCTGGVQEFEALGWMSGTAVRYTIPAGVTIVDLKYRESGYDTDFAGSFTSNDALFDTVWTKAARTMYVNMRDNYMDCPTRERAQWWGDVVNQLKEGFYTFDANSHALGKKAISQLASWAKDTGALYSPMPSTIWTGELPNQMLASVWSFWTFHLYTGDTSTVTGAYPAVKKYLDLWSLGSDGLVTHRAGDWDWQDWGTDIDTRVLNNCWYYLALDTAAKLAALSGNTGDVAGWQAQRTSIKANFDTLLWNSTKNEYRSPGYTGDTDDRANALAVVAGLAAPSHYPAITNVLRTHLNASPYTEFYVLEALYLMGAATVAEERMRNRYAAQAADPACHTLWEVWVKSQGTDNHAWNGGPLYALSAYAAGVRPTTAGWETYEVTPQTGTLTKINTVTPTVNGDIRFGITRDGAQATLTLTSPSGTTARVGVPTYGGSQPVIKANGTTVFTGGSSTGGVSGLSYDGKDSSYVYFKVQPGAWTFVATGTGRLDNLALNRPVTGNNSLENTSWGKNRLTDGKLTSVSGARGYTSNEFTSADVSANPVWVEIDLGADTDLDAIRLFPRTDTPAAGGGTANFPVDFTVQTRPDGSSVYSTARTVTGQSNPQGLVQTYGFKTTTARHVRLQATKLGAPASDESTKFRLQLAELTVPTAATTVTANYTLENSDWGKTRILEGTTTSVTGAKGFTSIDFPAADVSATPVWIEVDLGADRSIGSVTLHPRTDAAGAGGGSANFPVDFTLQTRPDGSGTYTTARTVTGQPNPSGAAQTYTLTSVTGRYLRLTATGLGAPASDESTKFRLQLAEIGID
;
A
#
# COMPACT_ATOMS: atom_id res chain seq x y z
N MET A 1 -2.79 -31.00 45.18
CA MET A 1 -3.21 -31.95 46.24
C MET A 1 -4.48 -32.62 45.76
N HIS A 2 -4.42 -33.95 45.69
CA HIS A 2 -5.42 -35.00 45.49
C HIS A 2 -6.80 -34.63 44.90
N ASP A 3 -7.10 -35.05 43.66
CA ASP A 3 -7.64 -36.37 43.25
C ASP A 3 -9.17 -36.42 43.41
N VAL A 4 -9.89 -36.97 42.41
CA VAL A 4 -11.25 -37.59 42.46
C VAL A 4 -11.80 -37.76 41.02
N THR A 5 -11.52 -38.95 40.48
CA THR A 5 -12.44 -39.94 39.87
C THR A 5 -13.81 -39.55 39.27
N ARG A 6 -13.95 -39.87 37.97
CA ARG A 6 -14.87 -40.85 37.31
C ARG A 6 -16.36 -41.00 37.74
N ARG A 7 -17.18 -41.13 36.67
CA ARG A 7 -18.47 -41.87 36.49
C ARG A 7 -19.72 -41.20 37.08
N SER A 8 -20.94 -41.34 36.57
CA SER A 8 -21.56 -41.79 35.31
C SER A 8 -23.10 -41.74 35.53
N ALA A 9 -23.87 -41.61 34.45
CA ALA A 9 -25.24 -42.10 34.27
C ALA A 9 -26.46 -41.23 34.68
N LEU A 10 -27.15 -40.76 33.63
CA LEU A 10 -28.59 -40.84 33.32
C LEU A 10 -29.64 -40.98 34.44
N ARG A 11 -30.67 -40.10 34.36
CA ARG A 11 -32.13 -40.39 34.31
C ARG A 11 -32.87 -39.03 34.16
N SER A 12 -33.39 -38.68 32.99
CA SER A 12 -34.80 -38.86 32.57
C SER A 12 -35.85 -38.28 33.53
N ALA A 13 -36.47 -37.16 33.15
CA ALA A 13 -37.87 -36.88 33.44
C ALA A 13 -38.45 -35.91 32.39
N ILE A 14 -39.55 -36.37 31.79
CA ILE A 14 -40.36 -35.75 30.74
C ILE A 14 -41.29 -34.71 31.36
N ALA A 15 -41.42 -33.54 30.73
CA ALA A 15 -42.60 -32.70 30.88
C ALA A 15 -43.00 -32.15 29.50
N VAL A 16 -44.13 -32.66 29.03
CA VAL A 16 -44.83 -32.26 27.81
C VAL A 16 -45.60 -30.98 28.09
N ALA A 17 -45.44 -29.96 27.25
CA ALA A 17 -46.42 -28.89 27.06
C ALA A 17 -46.53 -28.59 25.56
N LEU A 18 -47.76 -28.69 25.06
CA LEU A 18 -48.16 -28.59 23.66
C LEU A 18 -48.41 -27.14 23.22
N ALA A 19 -48.17 -26.92 21.91
CA ALA A 19 -48.70 -25.90 20.98
C ALA A 19 -47.84 -24.63 20.74
N PRO A 20 -47.91 -24.01 19.53
CA PRO A 20 -48.43 -24.45 18.24
C PRO A 20 -47.39 -24.38 17.09
N THR A 21 -47.72 -25.08 16.00
CA THR A 21 -47.02 -25.11 14.71
C THR A 21 -46.94 -23.75 14.04
N LEU A 22 -45.74 -23.17 13.95
CA LEU A 22 -45.38 -22.12 13.00
C LEU A 22 -44.25 -22.67 12.13
N GLY A 23 -44.56 -22.91 10.86
CA GLY A 23 -43.64 -23.45 9.88
C GLY A 23 -42.38 -22.62 9.77
N SER A 24 -41.28 -23.17 10.27
CA SER A 24 -39.94 -22.72 9.96
C SER A 24 -39.64 -23.18 8.53
N LEU A 25 -39.65 -22.24 7.59
CA LEU A 25 -38.89 -22.39 6.37
C LEU A 25 -37.43 -22.61 6.79
N LEU A 26 -37.02 -23.89 6.77
CA LEU A 26 -35.61 -24.28 6.81
C LEU A 26 -34.93 -23.58 5.63
N LEU A 27 -34.21 -22.50 5.92
CA LEU A 27 -33.20 -21.97 5.02
C LEU A 27 -32.16 -23.07 4.78
N PRO A 28 -32.01 -23.59 3.55
CA PRO A 28 -30.91 -24.48 3.23
C PRO A 28 -29.67 -23.62 3.04
N GLY A 29 -28.73 -23.66 3.99
CA GLY A 29 -27.52 -22.86 3.80
C GLY A 29 -26.59 -22.72 4.99
N LEU A 30 -26.30 -23.79 5.73
CA LEU A 30 -25.14 -23.86 6.62
C LEU A 30 -24.62 -25.30 6.69
N ALA A 31 -24.14 -25.79 5.56
CA ALA A 31 -23.03 -26.74 5.57
C ALA A 31 -21.94 -26.06 4.77
N SER A 32 -20.73 -25.93 5.34
CA SER A 32 -19.57 -25.86 4.47
C SER A 32 -19.71 -27.04 3.50
N THR A 33 -19.34 -26.86 2.24
CA THR A 33 -18.96 -28.00 1.42
C THR A 33 -17.70 -28.58 2.05
N ALA A 34 -17.85 -29.23 3.20
CA ALA A 34 -16.89 -30.18 3.69
C ALA A 34 -16.80 -31.20 2.57
N SER A 35 -15.67 -31.18 1.84
CA SER A 35 -15.21 -32.36 1.14
C SER A 35 -15.53 -33.56 2.05
N ALA A 36 -16.27 -34.54 1.53
CA ALA A 36 -16.65 -35.71 2.32
C ALA A 36 -15.36 -36.23 2.96
N ALA A 37 -15.31 -36.25 4.30
CA ALA A 37 -14.09 -36.54 5.02
C ALA A 37 -13.44 -37.80 4.44
N VAL A 38 -12.20 -37.68 3.94
CA VAL A 38 -11.50 -38.77 3.27
C VAL A 38 -11.50 -39.99 4.18
N SER A 39 -12.02 -41.11 3.68
CA SER A 39 -12.03 -42.37 4.43
C SER A 39 -10.65 -43.00 4.32
N TRP A 40 -9.79 -42.72 5.30
CA TRP A 40 -8.42 -43.20 5.31
C TRP A 40 -8.31 -44.66 5.72
N THR A 41 -7.61 -45.43 4.90
CA THR A 41 -7.16 -46.80 5.20
C THR A 41 -5.64 -46.95 5.10
N ALA A 42 -4.96 -45.95 4.53
CA ALA A 42 -3.52 -45.88 4.43
C ALA A 42 -2.81 -45.74 5.79
N LYS A 43 -1.54 -46.14 5.79
CA LYS A 43 -0.62 -46.07 6.93
C LYS A 43 0.48 -45.07 6.67
N TRP A 44 0.88 -44.33 7.70
CA TRP A 44 2.11 -43.55 7.68
C TRP A 44 3.28 -44.51 7.57
N ILE A 45 4.09 -44.35 6.53
CA ILE A 45 5.27 -45.18 6.28
C ILE A 45 6.53 -44.31 6.26
N TRP A 46 7.63 -44.83 6.79
CA TRP A 46 8.94 -44.16 6.70
C TRP A 46 10.10 -45.16 6.74
N ALA A 47 11.33 -44.65 6.68
CA ALA A 47 12.51 -45.40 7.08
C ALA A 47 12.46 -45.74 8.59
N PRO A 48 13.20 -46.76 9.07
CA PRO A 48 13.18 -47.19 10.47
C PRO A 48 13.50 -46.09 11.49
N SER A 49 14.23 -45.05 11.07
CA SER A 49 14.53 -43.88 11.87
C SER A 49 14.49 -42.60 11.02
N SER A 50 14.17 -41.49 11.68
CA SER A 50 14.19 -40.15 11.09
C SER A 50 15.44 -39.40 11.53
N SER A 51 16.01 -38.61 10.63
CA SER A 51 17.07 -37.65 10.93
C SER A 51 16.80 -36.33 10.21
N ALA A 52 17.36 -35.23 10.73
CA ALA A 52 17.28 -33.94 10.03
C ALA A 52 17.84 -34.04 8.61
N ASN A 53 17.20 -33.32 7.67
CA ASN A 53 17.55 -33.28 6.24
C ASN A 53 17.65 -34.66 5.58
N GLN A 54 16.80 -35.61 5.96
CA GLN A 54 16.77 -36.96 5.39
C GLN A 54 15.94 -36.99 4.12
N TRP A 55 16.47 -37.63 3.08
CA TRP A 55 15.78 -37.86 1.82
C TRP A 55 15.51 -39.34 1.65
N VAL A 56 14.25 -39.72 1.40
CA VAL A 56 13.84 -41.12 1.28
C VAL A 56 13.07 -41.30 -0.02
N ALA A 57 13.52 -42.24 -0.82
CA ALA A 57 12.86 -42.66 -2.03
C ALA A 57 11.86 -43.79 -1.69
N PHE A 58 10.64 -43.68 -2.19
CA PHE A 58 9.58 -44.68 -2.07
C PHE A 58 9.15 -45.14 -3.46
N ARG A 59 8.85 -46.43 -3.61
CA ARG A 59 8.38 -47.02 -4.86
C ARG A 59 7.28 -48.04 -4.60
N ARG A 60 6.32 -48.07 -5.53
CA ARG A 60 5.26 -49.08 -5.58
C ARG A 60 4.92 -49.40 -7.02
N THR A 61 4.91 -50.70 -7.31
CA THR A 61 4.46 -51.25 -8.60
C THR A 61 3.16 -52.02 -8.40
N PHE A 62 2.20 -51.83 -9.29
CA PHE A 62 0.90 -52.48 -9.27
C PHE A 62 0.35 -52.62 -10.70
N THR A 63 -0.68 -53.43 -10.88
CA THR A 63 -1.26 -53.70 -12.21
C THR A 63 -2.72 -53.27 -12.26
N LEU A 64 -3.12 -52.64 -13.36
CA LEU A 64 -4.49 -52.25 -13.65
C LEU A 64 -5.04 -53.05 -14.83
N GLY A 65 -6.30 -53.50 -14.75
CA GLY A 65 -6.95 -54.25 -15.83
C GLY A 65 -7.22 -53.40 -17.09
N SER A 66 -7.44 -52.10 -16.92
CA SER A 66 -7.61 -51.12 -17.99
C SER A 66 -6.98 -49.79 -17.59
N ALA A 67 -6.86 -48.85 -18.53
CA ALA A 67 -6.54 -47.48 -18.17
C ALA A 67 -7.65 -46.90 -17.26
N PRO A 68 -7.30 -46.15 -16.21
CA PRO A 68 -8.29 -45.60 -15.30
C PRO A 68 -8.98 -44.37 -15.88
N SER A 69 -10.26 -44.18 -15.55
CA SER A 69 -11.00 -42.95 -15.85
C SER A 69 -10.77 -41.86 -14.79
N LYS A 70 -10.36 -42.26 -13.59
CA LYS A 70 -10.12 -41.39 -12.44
C LYS A 70 -9.17 -42.07 -11.45
N ALA A 71 -8.26 -41.32 -10.83
CA ALA A 71 -7.39 -41.81 -9.78
C ALA A 71 -7.13 -40.71 -8.74
N VAL A 72 -8.17 -40.38 -7.95
CA VAL A 72 -8.07 -39.35 -6.92
C VAL A 72 -7.11 -39.81 -5.85
N THR A 73 -6.02 -39.06 -5.68
CA THR A 73 -4.88 -39.45 -4.86
C THR A 73 -4.61 -38.41 -3.81
N GLN A 74 -4.66 -38.82 -2.55
CA GLN A 74 -4.27 -38.01 -1.40
C GLN A 74 -2.85 -38.37 -0.94
N ILE A 75 -2.01 -37.35 -0.74
CA ILE A 75 -0.60 -37.49 -0.35
C ILE A 75 -0.30 -36.54 0.81
N ALA A 76 0.10 -37.07 1.96
CA ALA A 76 0.62 -36.28 3.07
C ALA A 76 2.07 -36.66 3.35
N THR A 77 2.92 -35.67 3.60
CA THR A 77 4.33 -35.90 3.96
C THR A 77 4.78 -34.94 5.03
N ASP A 78 5.75 -35.36 5.83
CA ASP A 78 6.64 -34.44 6.53
C ASP A 78 8.05 -34.54 5.89
N SER A 79 8.51 -33.59 5.07
CA SER A 79 8.00 -32.22 4.88
C SER A 79 7.63 -31.87 3.43
N LYS A 80 8.37 -32.37 2.43
CA LYS A 80 8.18 -32.06 1.00
C LYS A 80 8.38 -33.30 0.13
N TYR A 81 7.76 -33.37 -1.05
CA TYR A 81 7.97 -34.49 -1.98
C TYR A 81 8.04 -34.11 -3.45
N TRP A 82 8.62 -35.02 -4.26
CA TRP A 82 8.53 -35.03 -5.71
C TRP A 82 7.95 -36.37 -6.15
N LEU A 83 6.99 -36.35 -7.08
CA LEU A 83 6.22 -37.52 -7.50
C LEU A 83 6.46 -37.81 -8.97
N TRP A 84 6.78 -39.06 -9.28
CA TRP A 84 6.79 -39.61 -10.62
C TRP A 84 5.78 -40.75 -10.74
N VAL A 85 5.06 -40.76 -11.86
CA VAL A 85 4.18 -41.87 -12.24
C VAL A 85 4.65 -42.36 -13.60
N ASN A 86 5.01 -43.64 -13.68
CA ASN A 86 5.60 -44.25 -14.88
C ASN A 86 6.79 -43.46 -15.45
N GLY A 87 7.65 -42.92 -14.57
CA GLY A 87 8.79 -42.09 -14.92
C GLY A 87 8.47 -40.63 -15.28
N THR A 88 7.20 -40.26 -15.43
CA THR A 88 6.78 -38.88 -15.69
C THR A 88 6.69 -38.09 -14.40
N LEU A 89 7.37 -36.95 -14.30
CA LEU A 89 7.26 -36.03 -13.16
C LEU A 89 5.85 -35.41 -13.14
N VAL A 90 5.09 -35.68 -12.08
CA VAL A 90 3.70 -35.22 -11.91
C VAL A 90 3.64 -34.04 -10.94
N VAL A 91 4.36 -34.12 -9.81
CA VAL A 91 4.42 -33.05 -8.80
C VAL A 91 5.87 -32.68 -8.54
N PHE A 92 6.15 -31.39 -8.63
CA PHE A 92 7.45 -30.80 -8.31
C PHE A 92 7.32 -29.93 -7.06
N ASP A 93 7.96 -30.35 -5.95
CA ASP A 93 7.89 -29.69 -4.64
C ASP A 93 6.48 -29.72 -3.99
N GLY A 94 5.87 -30.91 -3.95
CA GLY A 94 4.60 -31.17 -3.29
C GLY A 94 4.67 -31.14 -1.75
N GLY A 95 3.51 -31.08 -1.13
CA GLY A 95 3.35 -30.87 0.31
C GLY A 95 3.55 -29.41 0.72
N LEU A 96 2.91 -29.01 1.81
CA LEU A 96 3.09 -27.69 2.42
C LEU A 96 4.01 -27.77 3.63
N LYS A 97 4.73 -26.70 3.93
CA LYS A 97 5.35 -26.54 5.25
C LYS A 97 4.28 -26.78 6.32
N ARG A 98 4.52 -27.80 7.16
CA ARG A 98 3.59 -28.25 8.19
C ARG A 98 3.23 -27.14 9.17
N GLY A 99 1.93 -27.06 9.46
CA GLY A 99 1.36 -26.26 10.54
C GLY A 99 0.00 -25.64 10.23
N PRO A 100 -1.03 -26.37 9.73
CA PRO A 100 -2.40 -25.86 9.66
C PRO A 100 -2.88 -25.30 11.01
N ASN A 101 -2.53 -26.01 12.07
CA ASN A 101 -2.55 -25.59 13.45
C ASN A 101 -1.26 -26.13 14.12
N ARG A 102 -1.19 -26.12 15.45
CA ARG A 102 0.02 -26.55 16.18
C ARG A 102 0.35 -28.05 16.05
N THR A 103 -0.60 -28.90 15.69
CA THR A 103 -0.46 -30.37 15.78
C THR A 103 -0.76 -31.12 14.49
N ASP A 104 -1.55 -30.54 13.60
CA ASP A 104 -2.06 -31.24 12.43
C ASP A 104 -1.14 -31.09 11.21
N THR A 105 -1.43 -31.84 10.15
CA THR A 105 -0.59 -31.95 8.95
C THR A 105 -1.41 -31.70 7.70
N TYR A 106 -0.80 -31.09 6.67
CA TYR A 106 -1.45 -30.91 5.38
C TYR A 106 -1.37 -32.18 4.52
N TYR A 107 -2.37 -32.41 3.67
CA TYR A 107 -2.31 -33.38 2.58
C TYR A 107 -2.69 -32.71 1.25
N ASP A 108 -2.07 -33.15 0.17
CA ASP A 108 -2.40 -32.77 -1.20
C ASP A 108 -3.43 -33.74 -1.78
N GLU A 109 -4.33 -33.27 -2.65
CA GLU A 109 -5.20 -34.11 -3.50
C GLU A 109 -4.92 -33.83 -4.98
N ILE A 110 -4.69 -34.88 -5.77
CA ILE A 110 -4.40 -34.81 -7.21
C ILE A 110 -5.01 -36.00 -7.95
N ASP A 111 -5.42 -35.81 -9.21
CA ASP A 111 -5.84 -36.92 -10.07
C ASP A 111 -4.64 -37.48 -10.86
N LEU A 112 -4.34 -38.76 -10.62
CA LEU A 112 -3.23 -39.46 -11.29
C LEU A 112 -3.66 -40.22 -12.55
N ALA A 113 -4.94 -40.27 -12.89
CA ALA A 113 -5.43 -41.04 -14.03
C ALA A 113 -4.73 -40.72 -15.36
N PRO A 114 -4.42 -39.44 -15.69
CA PRO A 114 -3.73 -39.10 -16.93
C PRO A 114 -2.33 -39.73 -17.09
N TYR A 115 -1.72 -40.20 -16.00
CA TYR A 115 -0.36 -40.74 -15.98
C TYR A 115 -0.32 -42.27 -15.81
N LEU A 116 -1.48 -42.89 -15.56
CA LEU A 116 -1.64 -44.32 -15.36
C LEU A 116 -2.11 -44.99 -16.66
N THR A 117 -1.72 -46.24 -16.86
CA THR A 117 -2.01 -47.01 -18.07
C THR A 117 -2.61 -48.38 -17.73
N SER A 118 -3.17 -49.08 -18.72
CA SER A 118 -3.50 -50.51 -18.55
C SER A 118 -2.20 -51.31 -18.38
N GLY A 119 -2.23 -52.33 -17.54
CA GLY A 119 -1.05 -53.14 -17.23
C GLY A 119 -0.26 -52.60 -16.03
N THR A 120 1.06 -52.80 -16.04
CA THR A 120 1.93 -52.47 -14.92
C THR A 120 2.19 -50.97 -14.84
N ASN A 121 1.99 -50.41 -13.66
CA ASN A 121 2.26 -49.02 -13.33
C ASN A 121 3.22 -48.93 -12.16
N THR A 122 4.04 -47.88 -12.16
CA THR A 122 4.96 -47.56 -11.07
C THR A 122 4.69 -46.14 -10.56
N VAL A 123 4.55 -46.02 -9.25
CA VAL A 123 4.53 -44.74 -8.53
C VAL A 123 5.81 -44.62 -7.71
N ALA A 124 6.51 -43.51 -7.86
CA ALA A 124 7.78 -43.23 -7.20
C ALA A 124 7.75 -41.84 -6.53
N LEU A 125 8.16 -41.75 -5.26
CA LEU A 125 8.22 -40.49 -4.52
C LEU A 125 9.59 -40.28 -3.91
N LEU A 126 10.16 -39.08 -4.06
CA LEU A 126 11.29 -38.63 -3.27
C LEU A 126 10.76 -37.70 -2.19
N VAL A 127 10.86 -38.11 -0.93
CA VAL A 127 10.39 -37.31 0.21
C VAL A 127 11.58 -36.73 0.96
N ARG A 128 11.57 -35.42 1.17
CA ARG A 128 12.53 -34.69 1.99
C ARG A 128 11.89 -34.36 3.34
N TYR A 129 12.45 -34.94 4.40
CA TYR A 129 12.13 -34.56 5.76
C TYR A 129 13.11 -33.49 6.24
N PHE A 130 12.61 -32.30 6.57
CA PHE A 130 13.47 -31.22 7.09
C PHE A 130 14.03 -31.57 8.46
N GLY A 131 13.17 -32.02 9.39
CA GLY A 131 13.56 -32.36 10.75
C GLY A 131 14.15 -31.22 11.57
N LYS A 132 13.83 -29.97 11.20
CA LYS A 132 14.27 -28.74 11.86
C LYS A 132 13.08 -27.79 11.96
N GLU A 133 12.98 -27.08 13.08
CA GLU A 133 12.03 -25.99 13.26
C GLU A 133 12.44 -24.73 12.47
N GLY A 134 11.49 -23.84 12.24
CA GLY A 134 11.76 -22.53 11.64
C GLY A 134 10.61 -21.55 11.87
N PHE A 135 10.71 -20.36 11.29
CA PHE A 135 9.68 -19.31 11.39
C PHE A 135 8.51 -19.54 10.41
N SER A 136 8.56 -20.61 9.62
CA SER A 136 7.55 -20.96 8.62
C SER A 136 7.19 -22.44 8.59
N HIS A 137 7.65 -23.23 9.56
CA HIS A 137 7.38 -24.66 9.64
C HIS A 137 7.45 -25.15 11.08
N SER A 138 6.48 -26.00 11.45
CA SER A 138 6.52 -26.77 12.69
C SER A 138 6.84 -28.24 12.39
N SER A 139 8.04 -28.67 12.74
CA SER A 139 8.50 -30.06 12.58
C SER A 139 7.69 -31.00 13.47
N SER A 140 7.24 -32.14 12.94
CA SER A 140 6.59 -33.17 13.76
C SER A 140 7.57 -34.01 14.59
N GLY A 141 8.88 -33.85 14.36
CA GLY A 141 9.92 -34.72 14.91
C GLY A 141 10.03 -36.10 14.25
N LYS A 142 9.18 -36.45 13.27
CA LYS A 142 9.25 -37.70 12.51
C LYS A 142 8.99 -37.50 11.01
N GLY A 143 9.84 -38.07 10.18
CA GLY A 143 9.59 -38.17 8.74
C GLY A 143 8.47 -39.17 8.46
N GLY A 144 7.66 -38.91 7.44
CA GLY A 144 6.53 -39.76 7.10
C GLY A 144 6.00 -39.51 5.69
N LEU A 145 5.45 -40.57 5.08
CA LEU A 145 4.65 -40.55 3.87
C LEU A 145 3.31 -41.26 4.15
N LEU A 146 2.21 -40.61 3.77
CA LEU A 146 0.88 -41.19 3.69
C LEU A 146 0.40 -41.02 2.24
N PHE A 147 -0.03 -42.12 1.61
CA PHE A 147 -0.49 -42.13 0.22
C PHE A 147 -1.76 -42.97 0.14
N GLN A 148 -2.82 -42.44 -0.46
CA GLN A 148 -4.02 -43.19 -0.78
C GLN A 148 -4.52 -42.77 -2.16
N SER A 149 -4.85 -43.72 -3.03
CA SER A 149 -5.40 -43.45 -4.36
C SER A 149 -6.60 -44.35 -4.62
N ASP A 150 -7.74 -43.73 -4.93
CA ASP A 150 -8.95 -44.40 -5.37
C ASP A 150 -8.99 -44.41 -6.90
N ILE A 151 -8.64 -45.56 -7.48
CA ILE A 151 -8.43 -45.75 -8.92
C ILE A 151 -9.66 -46.42 -9.53
N GLU A 152 -10.37 -45.70 -10.40
CA GLU A 152 -11.55 -46.17 -11.11
C GLU A 152 -11.17 -46.74 -12.48
N THR A 153 -11.43 -48.02 -12.70
CA THR A 153 -11.24 -48.74 -13.97
C THR A 153 -12.56 -49.39 -14.37
N GLY A 154 -13.21 -48.86 -15.41
CA GLY A 154 -14.58 -49.28 -15.76
C GLY A 154 -15.56 -49.02 -14.62
N SER A 155 -16.24 -50.06 -14.13
CA SER A 155 -17.14 -49.99 -12.96
C SER A 155 -16.48 -50.40 -11.64
N THR A 156 -15.16 -50.58 -11.60
CA THR A 156 -14.42 -51.09 -10.44
C THR A 156 -13.51 -50.01 -9.88
N THR A 157 -13.61 -49.75 -8.57
CA THR A 157 -12.67 -48.91 -7.82
C THR A 157 -11.66 -49.78 -7.09
N THR A 158 -10.38 -49.60 -7.39
CA THR A 158 -9.24 -50.21 -6.69
C THR A 158 -8.58 -49.17 -5.81
N ARG A 159 -8.37 -49.48 -4.53
CA ARG A 159 -7.67 -48.58 -3.61
C ARG A 159 -6.21 -48.98 -3.45
N LEU A 160 -5.31 -48.07 -3.79
CA LEU A 160 -3.87 -48.19 -3.50
C LEU A 160 -3.55 -47.39 -2.24
N VAL A 161 -2.87 -48.00 -1.26
CA VAL A 161 -2.52 -47.36 0.01
C VAL A 161 -1.03 -47.46 0.29
N SER A 162 -0.49 -46.52 1.06
CA SER A 162 0.81 -46.65 1.72
C SER A 162 0.73 -47.66 2.86
N ASP A 163 1.57 -48.68 2.78
CA ASP A 163 1.70 -49.79 3.73
C ASP A 163 3.09 -50.45 3.56
N THR A 164 3.33 -51.58 4.23
CA THR A 164 4.59 -52.32 4.12
C THR A 164 4.77 -53.04 2.78
N GLY A 165 3.80 -52.97 1.87
CA GLY A 165 3.92 -53.41 0.48
C GLY A 165 4.66 -52.40 -0.39
N TRP A 166 4.83 -51.16 0.05
CA TRP A 166 5.76 -50.23 -0.58
C TRP A 166 7.20 -50.66 -0.35
N LYS A 167 8.11 -50.13 -1.16
CA LYS A 167 9.54 -50.23 -0.94
C LYS A 167 10.11 -48.85 -0.66
N HIS A 168 11.13 -48.78 0.17
CA HIS A 168 11.83 -47.55 0.46
C HIS A 168 13.35 -47.71 0.43
N LYS A 169 14.04 -46.60 0.24
CA LYS A 169 15.48 -46.46 0.43
C LYS A 169 15.80 -45.05 0.90
N VAL A 170 16.52 -44.94 2.01
CA VAL A 170 17.16 -43.66 2.37
C VAL A 170 18.15 -43.34 1.24
N HIS A 171 17.94 -42.23 0.55
CA HIS A 171 18.62 -41.95 -0.70
C HIS A 171 20.11 -41.71 -0.44
N PRO A 172 21.02 -42.62 -0.86
CA PRO A 172 22.42 -42.62 -0.44
C PRO A 172 23.22 -41.42 -0.98
N GLY A 173 22.74 -40.79 -2.04
CA GLY A 173 23.33 -39.56 -2.56
C GLY A 173 23.15 -38.34 -1.66
N TYR A 174 22.05 -38.23 -0.91
CA TYR A 174 21.81 -37.05 -0.07
C TYR A 174 22.38 -37.29 1.32
N ALA A 175 23.27 -36.39 1.76
CA ALA A 175 23.84 -36.44 3.11
C ALA A 175 23.42 -35.20 3.92
N ASN A 176 23.17 -35.39 5.22
CA ASN A 176 23.03 -34.28 6.15
C ASN A 176 24.42 -33.76 6.57
N ASN A 177 25.09 -33.06 5.65
CA ASN A 177 26.42 -32.52 5.90
C ASN A 177 26.36 -31.24 6.74
N THR A 178 26.76 -31.34 8.01
CA THR A 178 26.82 -30.23 8.97
C THR A 178 28.16 -29.50 9.00
N SER A 179 29.10 -29.84 8.10
CA SER A 179 30.38 -29.15 7.98
C SER A 179 30.25 -27.80 7.26
N GLY A 180 31.11 -26.85 7.63
CA GLY A 180 31.12 -25.50 7.05
C GLY A 180 29.90 -24.67 7.43
N THR A 181 29.67 -23.60 6.67
CA THR A 181 28.59 -22.63 6.92
C THR A 181 27.21 -23.26 6.83
N GLN A 182 26.45 -23.14 7.92
CA GLN A 182 25.07 -23.59 8.00
C GLN A 182 24.09 -22.46 7.70
N VAL A 183 22.94 -22.86 7.16
CA VAL A 183 21.78 -22.00 6.98
C VAL A 183 21.32 -21.42 8.32
N ASN A 184 20.78 -20.21 8.31
CA ASN A 184 20.28 -19.57 9.52
C ASN A 184 19.18 -20.39 10.23
N PHE A 185 18.97 -20.13 11.52
CA PHE A 185 18.05 -20.91 12.35
C PHE A 185 16.56 -20.65 12.06
N ARG A 186 16.21 -19.53 11.41
CA ARG A 186 14.82 -19.19 11.05
C ARG A 186 14.31 -20.03 9.88
N LEU A 187 15.21 -20.47 9.00
CA LEU A 187 14.89 -21.36 7.88
C LEU A 187 14.80 -22.82 8.32
N PRO A 188 13.66 -23.52 8.12
CA PRO A 188 13.55 -24.95 8.40
C PRO A 188 14.34 -25.80 7.39
N GLU A 189 14.59 -25.30 6.19
CA GLU A 189 15.34 -26.00 5.15
C GLU A 189 16.84 -26.06 5.50
N SER A 190 17.47 -27.21 5.24
CA SER A 190 18.92 -27.37 5.34
C SER A 190 19.60 -27.19 3.98
N ASN A 191 20.93 -27.02 3.97
CA ASN A 191 21.72 -27.08 2.74
C ASN A 191 21.53 -28.45 2.06
N VAL A 192 21.58 -28.46 0.72
CA VAL A 192 21.57 -29.70 -0.06
C VAL A 192 23.01 -30.15 -0.26
N TYR A 193 23.34 -31.36 0.18
CA TYR A 193 24.62 -32.00 -0.14
C TYR A 193 24.33 -33.31 -0.86
N TYR A 194 24.77 -33.41 -2.11
CA TYR A 194 24.56 -34.59 -2.94
C TYR A 194 25.89 -35.17 -3.40
N ASP A 195 26.21 -36.38 -2.94
CA ASP A 195 27.35 -37.16 -3.42
C ASP A 195 26.90 -38.21 -4.43
N ALA A 196 27.07 -37.90 -5.71
CA ALA A 196 26.58 -38.74 -6.78
C ALA A 196 27.29 -40.10 -6.83
N ARG A 197 28.52 -40.22 -6.30
CA ARG A 197 29.26 -41.50 -6.19
C ARG A 197 28.49 -42.54 -5.38
N ASN A 198 27.77 -42.08 -4.36
CA ASN A 198 26.94 -42.94 -3.51
C ASN A 198 25.57 -43.24 -4.12
N ALA A 199 25.17 -42.52 -5.18
CA ALA A 199 23.86 -42.62 -5.81
C ALA A 199 23.86 -43.43 -7.12
N THR A 200 24.97 -44.04 -7.53
CA THR A 200 25.06 -44.81 -8.77
C THR A 200 24.04 -45.95 -8.86
N ALA A 201 23.80 -46.66 -7.75
CA ALA A 201 22.77 -47.70 -7.64
C ALA A 201 21.32 -47.16 -7.60
N MET A 202 21.14 -45.84 -7.65
CA MET A 202 19.86 -45.14 -7.74
C MET A 202 19.65 -44.51 -9.12
N ALA A 203 20.51 -44.77 -10.11
CA ALA A 203 20.32 -44.24 -11.45
C ALA A 203 18.94 -44.65 -12.00
N ASP A 204 18.18 -43.66 -12.50
CA ASP A 204 16.83 -43.82 -13.05
C ASP A 204 15.85 -44.56 -12.13
N TRP A 205 16.04 -44.47 -10.80
CA TRP A 205 15.22 -45.17 -9.82
C TRP A 205 13.73 -44.82 -9.88
N GLN A 206 13.34 -43.72 -10.51
CA GLN A 206 11.95 -43.30 -10.70
C GLN A 206 11.27 -43.93 -11.93
N SER A 207 12.04 -44.61 -12.79
CA SER A 207 11.53 -45.26 -14.01
C SER A 207 10.76 -46.57 -13.72
N THR A 208 10.02 -47.05 -14.71
CA THR A 208 9.26 -48.31 -14.64
C THR A 208 10.16 -49.56 -14.65
N GLY A 209 11.31 -49.49 -15.32
CA GLY A 209 12.24 -50.62 -15.49
C GLY A 209 13.27 -50.80 -14.37
N PHE A 210 13.27 -49.93 -13.35
CA PHE A 210 14.25 -50.01 -12.27
C PHE A 210 14.03 -51.23 -11.36
N ASP A 211 15.11 -51.99 -11.12
CA ASP A 211 15.12 -53.13 -10.19
C ASP A 211 15.27 -52.66 -8.74
N ASP A 212 14.14 -52.65 -8.02
CA ASP A 212 14.09 -52.34 -6.58
C ASP A 212 14.06 -53.60 -5.70
N SER A 213 14.48 -54.77 -6.19
CA SER A 213 14.54 -56.02 -5.41
C SER A 213 15.41 -55.89 -4.14
N ALA A 214 16.46 -55.07 -4.19
CA ALA A 214 17.35 -54.80 -3.06
C ALA A 214 16.83 -53.75 -2.05
N TRP A 215 15.63 -53.17 -2.27
CA TRP A 215 15.04 -52.19 -1.37
C TRP A 215 14.20 -52.86 -0.28
N SER A 216 14.15 -52.25 0.89
CA SER A 216 13.41 -52.79 2.04
C SER A 216 11.99 -52.25 2.09
N ALA A 217 11.07 -53.03 2.67
CA ALA A 217 9.77 -52.50 3.10
C ALA A 217 9.98 -51.35 4.11
N PRO A 218 9.16 -50.29 4.05
CA PRO A 218 9.19 -49.23 5.06
C PRO A 218 8.61 -49.70 6.38
N THR A 219 8.88 -48.95 7.44
CA THR A 219 8.24 -49.13 8.76
C THR A 219 6.86 -48.49 8.76
N ASP A 220 5.85 -49.22 9.25
CA ASP A 220 4.50 -48.73 9.53
C ASP A 220 4.50 -47.95 10.86
N PHE A 221 4.18 -46.66 10.81
CA PHE A 221 4.08 -45.77 11.96
C PHE A 221 2.64 -45.52 12.43
N GLY A 222 1.66 -46.19 11.84
CA GLY A 222 0.26 -46.17 12.23
C GLY A 222 -0.69 -45.59 11.19
N ALA A 223 -1.98 -45.58 11.52
CA ALA A 223 -3.02 -45.05 10.63
C ALA A 223 -2.95 -43.52 10.49
N ALA A 224 -3.60 -42.99 9.45
CA ALA A 224 -3.95 -41.57 9.38
C ALA A 224 -4.60 -41.10 10.70
N GLY A 225 -4.26 -39.89 11.15
CA GLY A 225 -4.72 -39.40 12.47
C GLY A 225 -3.78 -39.69 13.64
N THR A 226 -2.79 -40.58 13.47
CA THR A 226 -1.87 -40.91 14.57
C THR A 226 -0.86 -39.78 14.85
N ALA A 227 -0.48 -39.62 16.11
CA ALA A 227 0.58 -38.70 16.49
C ALA A 227 1.95 -39.15 15.91
N PRO A 228 2.82 -38.23 15.46
CA PRO A 228 2.76 -36.77 15.63
C PRO A 228 2.09 -36.01 14.46
N TRP A 229 1.58 -36.71 13.44
CA TRP A 229 0.97 -36.06 12.26
C TRP A 229 -0.48 -35.64 12.49
N ASN A 230 -1.18 -36.31 13.41
CA ASN A 230 -2.52 -35.97 13.90
C ASN A 230 -3.54 -35.74 12.76
N GLY A 231 -4.41 -34.74 12.90
CA GLY A 231 -5.44 -34.43 11.92
C GLY A 231 -4.84 -34.09 10.56
N LEU A 232 -5.57 -34.42 9.49
CA LEU A 232 -5.18 -34.14 8.11
C LEU A 232 -6.06 -33.03 7.55
N VAL A 233 -5.41 -31.95 7.12
CA VAL A 233 -6.06 -30.79 6.52
C VAL A 233 -5.71 -30.74 5.05
N GLU A 234 -6.71 -30.66 4.18
CA GLU A 234 -6.49 -30.56 2.74
C GLU A 234 -5.70 -29.28 2.41
N ARG A 235 -4.78 -29.37 1.45
CA ARG A 235 -4.02 -28.23 0.92
C ARG A 235 -4.99 -27.11 0.50
N PRO A 236 -4.99 -25.94 1.15
CA PRO A 236 -5.98 -24.90 0.87
C PRO A 236 -5.54 -23.92 -0.24
N ILE A 237 -4.41 -24.19 -0.91
CA ILE A 237 -3.82 -23.37 -1.98
C ILE A 237 -3.50 -24.25 -3.19
N PRO A 238 -3.40 -23.70 -4.42
CA PRO A 238 -3.00 -24.47 -5.60
C PRO A 238 -1.65 -25.17 -5.43
N GLN A 239 -1.40 -26.22 -6.21
CA GLN A 239 -0.05 -26.79 -6.34
C GLN A 239 0.93 -25.73 -6.85
N PHE A 240 2.22 -25.88 -6.56
CA PHE A 240 3.19 -24.92 -7.07
C PHE A 240 3.38 -25.08 -8.57
N ARG A 241 3.43 -23.95 -9.27
CA ARG A 241 3.79 -23.95 -10.68
C ARG A 241 5.30 -24.04 -10.82
N TYR A 242 5.72 -24.70 -11.89
CA TYR A 242 7.12 -24.79 -12.27
C TYR A 242 7.25 -24.79 -13.79
N SER A 243 8.40 -24.31 -14.25
CA SER A 243 8.73 -24.29 -15.67
C SER A 243 9.49 -25.55 -16.10
N GLY A 244 9.77 -25.70 -17.40
CA GLY A 244 10.87 -26.54 -17.87
C GLY A 244 12.24 -25.96 -17.48
N LEU A 245 13.33 -26.66 -17.84
CA LEU A 245 14.67 -26.07 -17.70
C LEU A 245 14.82 -24.88 -18.66
N LYS A 246 15.16 -23.72 -18.11
CA LYS A 246 15.41 -22.46 -18.83
C LYS A 246 16.89 -22.13 -18.87
N SER A 247 17.35 -21.55 -19.97
CA SER A 247 18.68 -20.97 -20.08
C SER A 247 18.77 -19.64 -19.34
N TYR A 248 19.93 -19.35 -18.77
CA TYR A 248 20.24 -18.04 -18.20
C TYR A 248 20.26 -16.93 -19.25
N THR A 249 19.98 -15.68 -18.86
CA THR A 249 19.94 -14.55 -19.79
C THR A 249 21.31 -14.27 -20.41
N ASN A 250 22.39 -14.61 -19.69
CA ASN A 250 23.77 -14.47 -20.14
C ASN A 250 24.38 -15.81 -20.62
N ALA A 251 23.57 -16.81 -20.99
CA ALA A 251 24.04 -18.16 -21.33
C ALA A 251 25.16 -18.19 -22.38
N ALA A 252 25.11 -17.32 -23.39
CA ALA A 252 26.13 -17.23 -24.45
C ALA A 252 27.51 -16.76 -23.95
N SER A 253 27.58 -16.15 -22.75
CA SER A 253 28.81 -15.64 -22.14
C SER A 253 29.35 -16.51 -21.01
N LEU A 254 28.63 -17.58 -20.63
CA LEU A 254 29.08 -18.50 -19.60
C LEU A 254 30.29 -19.32 -20.10
N PRO A 255 31.30 -19.56 -19.24
CA PRO A 255 32.48 -20.32 -19.65
C PRO A 255 32.14 -21.79 -19.90
N SER A 256 32.86 -22.42 -20.82
CA SER A 256 32.76 -23.86 -21.12
C SER A 256 33.59 -24.74 -20.18
N ALA A 257 34.35 -24.15 -19.26
CA ALA A 257 35.20 -24.85 -18.30
C ALA A 257 35.10 -24.20 -16.91
N GLY A 258 35.29 -25.02 -15.87
CA GLY A 258 35.33 -24.55 -14.49
C GLY A 258 36.48 -23.59 -14.20
N GLN A 259 36.26 -22.67 -13.26
CA GLN A 259 37.18 -21.57 -12.93
C GLN A 259 37.82 -21.72 -11.53
N GLY A 260 37.84 -22.93 -10.99
CA GLY A 260 38.41 -23.19 -9.67
C GLY A 260 37.54 -22.60 -8.56
N SER A 261 38.12 -21.77 -7.70
CA SER A 261 37.41 -21.09 -6.61
C SER A 261 36.64 -19.85 -7.05
N THR A 262 36.88 -19.34 -8.26
CA THR A 262 36.17 -18.18 -8.80
C THR A 262 34.75 -18.57 -9.18
N ALA A 263 33.75 -17.87 -8.63
CA ALA A 263 32.35 -18.14 -8.91
C ALA A 263 31.96 -17.69 -10.33
N ILE A 264 31.32 -18.59 -11.06
CA ILE A 264 30.67 -18.32 -12.35
C ILE A 264 29.27 -17.79 -12.04
N SER A 265 28.96 -16.57 -12.49
CA SER A 265 27.66 -15.92 -12.25
C SER A 265 26.74 -16.08 -13.46
N ALA A 266 25.65 -16.80 -13.28
CA ALA A 266 24.63 -17.05 -14.29
C ALA A 266 23.38 -16.21 -13.99
N THR A 267 23.07 -15.26 -14.87
CA THR A 267 22.11 -14.18 -14.63
C THR A 267 20.67 -14.67 -14.86
N LEU A 268 19.79 -14.38 -13.90
CA LEU A 268 18.35 -14.61 -13.98
C LEU A 268 17.66 -13.37 -14.57
N PRO A 269 16.46 -13.50 -15.16
CA PRO A 269 15.76 -12.36 -15.78
C PRO A 269 15.22 -11.33 -14.77
N SER A 270 15.15 -11.68 -13.48
CA SER A 270 14.67 -10.86 -12.37
C SER A 270 15.07 -11.55 -11.05
N ASN A 271 14.74 -10.96 -9.89
CA ASN A 271 14.65 -11.75 -8.65
C ASN A 271 13.52 -12.78 -8.79
N ILE A 272 13.84 -14.07 -8.74
CA ILE A 272 12.89 -15.19 -8.87
C ILE A 272 13.28 -16.36 -7.99
N GLN A 273 12.32 -17.25 -7.70
CA GLN A 273 12.53 -18.51 -6.99
C GLN A 273 12.92 -19.63 -7.99
N VAL A 274 14.04 -20.32 -7.77
CA VAL A 274 14.61 -21.28 -8.72
C VAL A 274 15.18 -22.54 -8.06
N THR A 275 15.23 -23.64 -8.84
CA THR A 275 16.12 -24.79 -8.62
C THR A 275 17.21 -24.79 -9.70
N PRO A 276 18.49 -24.62 -9.33
CA PRO A 276 19.60 -24.66 -10.29
C PRO A 276 19.84 -26.06 -10.88
N TYR A 277 20.24 -26.12 -12.15
CA TYR A 277 20.63 -27.33 -12.88
C TYR A 277 22.06 -27.19 -13.43
N LEU A 278 22.79 -28.29 -13.46
CA LEU A 278 24.10 -28.40 -14.12
C LEU A 278 24.21 -29.69 -14.91
N LYS A 279 24.93 -29.62 -16.02
CA LYS A 279 25.46 -30.75 -16.78
C LYS A 279 26.94 -30.54 -17.03
N VAL A 280 27.76 -31.51 -16.63
CA VAL A 280 29.22 -31.39 -16.66
C VAL A 280 29.88 -32.67 -17.12
N ASN A 281 31.08 -32.57 -17.69
CA ASN A 281 32.02 -33.67 -17.78
C ASN A 281 33.16 -33.42 -16.79
N ALA A 282 33.25 -34.24 -15.74
CA ALA A 282 34.09 -34.00 -14.58
C ALA A 282 34.84 -35.27 -14.14
N PRO A 283 36.00 -35.16 -13.49
CA PRO A 283 36.60 -36.29 -12.80
C PRO A 283 35.75 -36.70 -11.58
N ALA A 284 35.82 -37.98 -11.21
CA ALA A 284 35.17 -38.50 -10.02
C ALA A 284 35.66 -37.77 -8.77
N GLY A 285 34.74 -37.39 -7.88
CA GLY A 285 35.05 -36.66 -6.64
C GLY A 285 35.21 -35.14 -6.79
N ALA A 286 35.11 -34.58 -8.01
CA ALA A 286 35.05 -33.13 -8.16
C ALA A 286 33.84 -32.54 -7.42
N VAL A 287 34.05 -31.46 -6.66
CA VAL A 287 33.02 -30.82 -5.83
C VAL A 287 32.59 -29.50 -6.48
N ILE A 288 31.30 -29.37 -6.77
CA ILE A 288 30.69 -28.17 -7.33
C ILE A 288 29.80 -27.51 -6.26
N GLY A 289 30.04 -26.23 -6.00
CA GLY A 289 29.20 -25.39 -5.14
C GLY A 289 28.14 -24.65 -5.97
N VAL A 290 26.91 -24.57 -5.47
CA VAL A 290 25.80 -23.88 -6.13
C VAL A 290 25.03 -23.05 -5.12
N GLN A 291 24.88 -21.75 -5.38
CA GLN A 291 24.17 -20.82 -4.50
C GLN A 291 23.64 -19.64 -5.30
N THR A 292 22.69 -18.86 -4.80
CA THR A 292 22.32 -17.59 -5.45
C THR A 292 23.23 -16.45 -5.01
N ASP A 293 23.14 -15.32 -5.69
CA ASP A 293 23.72 -14.06 -5.26
C ASP A 293 23.17 -13.55 -3.92
N HIS A 294 22.00 -14.04 -3.50
CA HIS A 294 21.42 -13.76 -2.19
C HIS A 294 21.77 -14.82 -1.13
N TYR A 295 22.67 -15.76 -1.39
CA TYR A 295 23.07 -16.75 -0.37
C TYR A 295 23.63 -16.10 0.90
N ASP A 296 24.38 -15.01 0.73
CA ASP A 296 25.03 -14.27 1.81
C ASP A 296 24.62 -12.79 1.81
N ASP A 297 23.37 -12.50 1.42
CA ASP A 297 22.77 -11.16 1.46
C ASP A 297 22.82 -10.52 2.86
N GLY A 298 22.85 -11.33 3.92
CA GLY A 298 23.05 -10.86 5.29
C GLY A 298 24.46 -10.32 5.60
N LYS A 299 25.53 -10.71 4.90
CA LYS A 299 26.91 -10.33 5.28
C LYS A 299 27.18 -8.83 5.26
N GLY A 300 26.44 -8.11 4.41
CA GLY A 300 26.57 -6.65 4.26
C GLY A 300 25.60 -5.86 5.14
N LEU A 301 24.70 -6.53 5.87
CA LEU A 301 23.68 -5.86 6.65
C LEU A 301 24.22 -5.40 8.00
N VAL A 302 23.92 -4.14 8.34
CA VAL A 302 24.30 -3.53 9.61
C VAL A 302 23.31 -3.94 10.70
N GLY A 303 23.82 -4.32 11.87
CA GLY A 303 22.98 -4.58 13.05
C GLY A 303 22.27 -5.93 13.06
N ILE A 304 22.55 -6.83 12.12
CA ILE A 304 21.95 -8.17 12.11
C ILE A 304 22.75 -9.17 12.95
N ASP A 305 22.07 -10.20 13.45
CA ASP A 305 22.71 -11.35 14.10
C ASP A 305 23.58 -12.10 13.07
N GLN A 306 24.85 -12.34 13.42
CA GLN A 306 25.78 -13.08 12.57
C GLN A 306 25.31 -14.52 12.27
N LYS A 307 24.43 -15.08 13.11
CA LYS A 307 23.80 -16.39 12.89
C LYS A 307 22.68 -16.37 11.84
N THR A 308 22.28 -15.19 11.36
CA THR A 308 21.21 -15.00 10.38
C THR A 308 21.70 -14.65 8.97
N ILE A 309 23.00 -14.74 8.74
CA ILE A 309 23.65 -14.25 7.52
C ILE A 309 23.35 -15.10 6.28
N PHE A 310 23.31 -16.42 6.46
CA PHE A 310 23.40 -17.35 5.34
C PHE A 310 22.07 -18.05 5.06
N ASN A 311 21.76 -18.14 3.77
CA ASN A 311 20.57 -18.81 3.25
C ASN A 311 20.94 -20.20 2.72
N VAL A 312 20.03 -20.82 1.97
CA VAL A 312 20.23 -22.20 1.46
C VAL A 312 21.22 -22.22 0.30
N ARG A 313 22.14 -23.20 0.31
CA ARG A 313 22.99 -23.56 -0.83
C ARG A 313 22.93 -25.05 -1.15
N ALA A 314 23.52 -25.43 -2.28
CA ALA A 314 23.73 -26.81 -2.67
C ALA A 314 25.21 -27.14 -2.93
N THR A 315 25.56 -28.41 -2.75
CA THR A 315 26.87 -28.99 -3.07
C THR A 315 26.65 -30.29 -3.82
N TYR A 316 27.38 -30.47 -4.91
CA TYR A 316 27.32 -31.66 -5.76
C TYR A 316 28.72 -32.28 -5.88
N VAL A 317 28.85 -33.58 -5.58
CA VAL A 317 30.10 -34.34 -5.77
C VAL A 317 29.93 -35.30 -6.95
N CYS A 318 30.83 -35.18 -7.92
CA CYS A 318 30.72 -35.86 -9.22
C CYS A 318 31.05 -37.36 -9.13
N THR A 319 30.34 -38.21 -9.89
CA THR A 319 30.67 -39.63 -10.13
C THR A 319 31.84 -39.83 -11.08
N GLY A 320 32.02 -38.93 -12.04
CA GLY A 320 33.00 -39.04 -13.12
C GLY A 320 32.33 -39.12 -14.49
N GLY A 321 32.97 -38.55 -15.53
CA GLY A 321 32.41 -38.49 -16.88
C GLY A 321 31.29 -37.46 -17.03
N VAL A 322 30.45 -37.63 -18.06
CA VAL A 322 29.29 -36.77 -18.33
C VAL A 322 28.14 -37.12 -17.38
N GLN A 323 27.64 -36.12 -16.66
CA GLN A 323 26.61 -36.27 -15.64
C GLN A 323 25.80 -34.98 -15.46
N GLU A 324 24.63 -35.10 -14.82
CA GLU A 324 23.73 -33.98 -14.56
C GLU A 324 23.15 -34.02 -13.15
N PHE A 325 22.74 -32.84 -12.66
CA PHE A 325 22.16 -32.66 -11.33
C PHE A 325 21.25 -31.43 -11.29
N GLU A 326 20.10 -31.56 -10.65
CA GLU A 326 19.22 -30.45 -10.29
C GLU A 326 19.16 -30.31 -8.76
N ALA A 327 19.46 -29.12 -8.24
CA ALA A 327 19.38 -28.80 -6.82
C ALA A 327 17.93 -28.52 -6.42
N LEU A 328 17.20 -29.57 -6.04
CA LEU A 328 15.76 -29.53 -5.74
C LEU A 328 15.35 -28.62 -4.56
N GLY A 329 16.29 -28.20 -3.71
CA GLY A 329 16.03 -27.18 -2.68
C GLY A 329 16.01 -25.78 -3.30
N TRP A 330 14.83 -25.16 -3.36
CA TRP A 330 14.66 -23.86 -4.00
C TRP A 330 15.43 -22.71 -3.32
N MET A 331 15.91 -21.79 -4.14
CA MET A 331 16.64 -20.58 -3.75
C MET A 331 16.03 -19.35 -4.42
N SER A 332 16.28 -18.14 -3.91
CA SER A 332 15.84 -16.88 -4.53
C SER A 332 17.05 -16.00 -4.84
N GLY A 333 16.99 -15.22 -5.91
CA GLY A 333 17.99 -14.20 -6.21
C GLY A 333 17.93 -13.71 -7.65
N THR A 334 18.89 -12.87 -8.05
CA THR A 334 19.01 -12.33 -9.43
C THR A 334 20.07 -13.05 -10.25
N ALA A 335 20.91 -13.89 -9.61
CA ALA A 335 21.86 -14.75 -10.30
C ALA A 335 22.10 -16.04 -9.50
N VAL A 336 22.48 -17.10 -10.22
CA VAL A 336 23.03 -18.32 -9.63
C VAL A 336 24.55 -18.29 -9.77
N ARG A 337 25.26 -18.45 -8.65
CA ARG A 337 26.72 -18.53 -8.54
C ARG A 337 27.15 -19.99 -8.43
N TYR A 338 27.95 -20.45 -9.38
CA TYR A 338 28.54 -21.79 -9.40
C TYR A 338 30.05 -21.73 -9.11
N THR A 339 30.53 -22.49 -8.13
CA THR A 339 31.97 -22.71 -7.92
C THR A 339 32.33 -24.06 -8.51
N ILE A 340 32.93 -24.08 -9.70
CA ILE A 340 33.24 -25.29 -10.47
C ILE A 340 34.77 -25.45 -10.59
N PRO A 341 35.37 -26.58 -10.15
CA PRO A 341 36.82 -26.78 -10.20
C PRO A 341 37.41 -26.63 -11.61
N ALA A 342 38.64 -26.13 -11.70
CA ALA A 342 39.40 -26.11 -12.95
C ALA A 342 39.57 -27.55 -13.47
N GLY A 343 39.44 -27.74 -14.79
CA GLY A 343 39.48 -29.07 -15.43
C GLY A 343 38.12 -29.78 -15.55
N VAL A 344 37.05 -29.25 -14.96
CA VAL A 344 35.67 -29.68 -15.26
C VAL A 344 35.20 -28.99 -16.54
N THR A 345 34.68 -29.76 -17.50
CA THR A 345 34.01 -29.19 -18.68
C THR A 345 32.55 -28.93 -18.35
N ILE A 346 32.09 -27.72 -18.62
CA ILE A 346 30.69 -27.31 -18.44
C ILE A 346 29.97 -27.59 -19.75
N VAL A 347 29.00 -28.49 -19.70
CA VAL A 347 28.17 -28.84 -20.87
C VAL A 347 26.95 -27.93 -20.93
N ASP A 348 26.29 -27.72 -19.78
CA ASP A 348 25.12 -26.86 -19.69
C ASP A 348 24.91 -26.37 -18.25
N LEU A 349 24.49 -25.11 -18.11
CA LEU A 349 24.01 -24.54 -16.85
C LEU A 349 22.64 -23.95 -17.12
N LYS A 350 21.64 -24.41 -16.37
CA LYS A 350 20.24 -23.99 -16.51
C LYS A 350 19.61 -23.83 -15.15
N TYR A 351 18.37 -23.35 -15.13
CA TYR A 351 17.57 -23.31 -13.93
C TYR A 351 16.13 -23.71 -14.25
N ARG A 352 15.38 -24.10 -13.23
CA ARG A 352 13.93 -24.18 -13.29
C ARG A 352 13.35 -23.13 -12.37
N GLU A 353 12.48 -22.29 -12.90
CA GLU A 353 11.67 -21.38 -12.11
C GLU A 353 10.50 -22.15 -11.49
N SER A 354 10.24 -21.90 -10.20
CA SER A 354 9.12 -22.48 -9.43
C SER A 354 8.50 -21.40 -8.55
N GLY A 355 7.21 -21.45 -8.24
CA GLY A 355 6.58 -20.49 -7.34
C GLY A 355 5.11 -20.75 -7.08
N TYR A 356 4.43 -19.80 -6.43
CA TYR A 356 2.98 -19.85 -6.25
C TYR A 356 2.28 -19.80 -7.62
N ASP A 357 1.21 -20.58 -7.79
CA ASP A 357 0.46 -20.67 -9.03
C ASP A 357 -0.59 -19.57 -9.15
N THR A 358 -0.14 -18.42 -9.63
CA THR A 358 -0.97 -17.23 -9.88
C THR A 358 -0.35 -16.36 -10.97
N ASP A 359 -1.15 -15.75 -11.82
CA ASP A 359 -0.69 -14.88 -12.90
C ASP A 359 -0.73 -13.40 -12.52
N PHE A 360 0.17 -12.61 -13.12
CA PHE A 360 0.17 -11.16 -13.05
C PHE A 360 -0.97 -10.60 -13.92
N ALA A 361 -2.20 -10.68 -13.41
CA ALA A 361 -3.39 -10.20 -14.11
C ALA A 361 -3.59 -8.68 -13.97
N GLY A 362 -3.02 -8.08 -12.92
CA GLY A 362 -3.08 -6.65 -12.67
C GLY A 362 -1.96 -5.87 -13.34
N SER A 363 -2.22 -4.60 -13.65
CA SER A 363 -1.21 -3.70 -14.23
C SER A 363 -1.49 -2.23 -13.93
N PHE A 364 -0.43 -1.44 -13.96
CA PHE A 364 -0.47 0.02 -13.89
C PHE A 364 0.57 0.60 -14.87
N THR A 365 0.19 1.64 -15.60
CA THR A 365 1.09 2.48 -16.40
C THR A 365 0.62 3.92 -16.36
N SER A 366 1.54 4.86 -16.52
CA SER A 366 1.25 6.29 -16.47
C SER A 366 2.07 7.08 -17.48
N ASN A 367 2.01 8.42 -17.42
CA ASN A 367 2.96 9.28 -18.12
C ASN A 367 4.26 9.54 -17.32
N ASP A 368 4.47 8.84 -16.20
CA ASP A 368 5.64 9.00 -15.35
C ASP A 368 6.34 7.65 -15.08
N ALA A 369 7.53 7.50 -15.63
CA ALA A 369 8.30 6.26 -15.56
C ALA A 369 8.70 5.86 -14.13
N LEU A 370 8.79 6.81 -13.19
CA LEU A 370 9.11 6.49 -11.80
C LEU A 370 7.98 5.66 -11.18
N PHE A 371 6.73 6.10 -11.34
CA PHE A 371 5.58 5.41 -10.75
C PHE A 371 5.36 4.04 -11.38
N ASP A 372 5.56 3.92 -12.69
CA ASP A 372 5.54 2.64 -13.40
C ASP A 372 6.61 1.68 -12.86
N THR A 373 7.81 2.19 -12.57
CA THR A 373 8.94 1.41 -12.02
C THR A 373 8.66 0.93 -10.61
N VAL A 374 8.25 1.82 -9.69
CA VAL A 374 8.00 1.41 -8.30
C VAL A 374 6.81 0.46 -8.18
N TRP A 375 5.76 0.65 -9.00
CA TRP A 375 4.65 -0.30 -9.08
C TRP A 375 5.13 -1.67 -9.55
N THR A 376 5.94 -1.72 -10.62
CA THR A 376 6.47 -2.98 -11.17
C THR A 376 7.38 -3.71 -10.17
N LYS A 377 8.25 -2.98 -9.47
CA LYS A 377 9.12 -3.56 -8.43
C LYS A 377 8.29 -4.08 -7.24
N ALA A 378 7.27 -3.35 -6.80
CA ALA A 378 6.35 -3.81 -5.76
C ALA A 378 5.65 -5.11 -6.16
N ALA A 379 5.08 -5.18 -7.38
CA ALA A 379 4.42 -6.38 -7.89
C ALA A 379 5.38 -7.59 -7.92
N ARG A 380 6.63 -7.38 -8.35
CA ARG A 380 7.65 -8.44 -8.34
C ARG A 380 8.03 -8.86 -6.93
N THR A 381 8.18 -7.90 -6.01
CA THR A 381 8.47 -8.14 -4.58
C THR A 381 7.39 -9.03 -3.98
N MET A 382 6.13 -8.70 -4.22
CA MET A 382 4.99 -9.46 -3.75
C MET A 382 5.06 -10.93 -4.24
N TYR A 383 5.20 -11.14 -5.55
CA TYR A 383 5.20 -12.51 -6.13
C TYR A 383 6.30 -13.40 -5.54
N VAL A 384 7.51 -12.85 -5.38
CA VAL A 384 8.65 -13.61 -4.84
C VAL A 384 8.43 -13.94 -3.36
N ASN A 385 7.58 -13.20 -2.66
CA ASN A 385 7.17 -13.42 -1.28
C ASN A 385 5.91 -14.30 -1.12
N MET A 386 5.49 -15.00 -2.17
CA MET A 386 4.40 -15.98 -2.14
C MET A 386 4.93 -17.39 -2.38
N ARG A 387 4.64 -18.32 -1.46
CA ARG A 387 4.85 -19.77 -1.67
C ARG A 387 3.92 -20.61 -0.77
N ASP A 388 4.47 -21.30 0.24
CA ASP A 388 3.70 -22.06 1.23
C ASP A 388 2.76 -21.14 2.05
N ASN A 389 3.23 -19.92 2.30
CA ASN A 389 2.59 -18.84 3.01
C ASN A 389 2.96 -17.52 2.32
N TYR A 390 2.33 -16.44 2.72
CA TYR A 390 2.92 -15.12 2.55
C TYR A 390 4.22 -15.03 3.37
N MET A 391 5.24 -14.39 2.82
CA MET A 391 6.56 -14.24 3.43
C MET A 391 6.93 -12.77 3.58
N ASP A 392 7.67 -12.44 4.62
CA ASP A 392 8.37 -11.16 4.78
C ASP A 392 9.41 -10.98 3.66
N CYS A 393 10.30 -11.97 3.53
CA CYS A 393 11.36 -12.04 2.54
C CYS A 393 11.57 -13.48 2.04
N PRO A 394 12.05 -13.70 0.80
CA PRO A 394 12.20 -15.05 0.24
C PRO A 394 13.50 -15.75 0.67
N THR A 395 14.39 -15.03 1.34
CA THR A 395 15.74 -15.48 1.70
C THR A 395 15.85 -15.73 3.20
N ARG A 396 16.05 -14.69 4.01
CA ARG A 396 16.47 -14.79 5.42
C ARG A 396 15.51 -15.55 6.32
N GLU A 397 14.19 -15.33 6.21
CA GLU A 397 13.22 -15.86 7.18
C GLU A 397 12.12 -16.72 6.56
N ARG A 398 11.59 -16.29 5.41
CA ARG A 398 10.44 -16.92 4.73
C ARG A 398 9.21 -17.00 5.64
N ALA A 399 9.07 -16.04 6.55
CA ALA A 399 8.15 -16.08 7.69
C ALA A 399 6.85 -15.32 7.40
N GLN A 400 5.73 -15.84 7.89
CA GLN A 400 4.42 -15.19 7.76
C GLN A 400 4.23 -14.17 8.89
N TRP A 401 4.98 -13.06 8.83
CA TRP A 401 4.79 -11.91 9.71
C TRP A 401 3.50 -11.20 9.33
N TRP A 402 2.63 -10.96 10.30
CA TRP A 402 1.26 -10.55 9.97
C TRP A 402 1.10 -9.06 9.70
N GLY A 403 2.02 -8.22 10.18
CA GLY A 403 2.14 -6.85 9.67
C GLY A 403 2.31 -6.85 8.14
N ASP A 404 3.21 -7.68 7.63
CA ASP A 404 3.45 -7.84 6.19
C ASP A 404 2.23 -8.39 5.45
N VAL A 405 1.56 -9.41 6.01
CA VAL A 405 0.36 -10.01 5.41
C VAL A 405 -0.72 -8.95 5.16
N VAL A 406 -0.88 -7.97 6.06
CA VAL A 406 -1.87 -6.88 5.90
C VAL A 406 -1.60 -6.08 4.62
N ASN A 407 -0.33 -5.71 4.37
CA ASN A 407 0.08 -4.98 3.16
C ASN A 407 -0.04 -5.90 1.92
N GLN A 408 0.47 -7.13 2.02
CA GLN A 408 0.45 -8.13 0.96
C GLN A 408 -0.97 -8.47 0.47
N LEU A 409 -1.96 -8.53 1.36
CA LEU A 409 -3.36 -8.72 0.96
C LEU A 409 -3.81 -7.61 0.02
N LYS A 410 -3.63 -6.35 0.42
CA LYS A 410 -4.01 -5.18 -0.38
C LYS A 410 -3.24 -5.13 -1.70
N GLU A 411 -1.96 -5.46 -1.70
CA GLU A 411 -1.14 -5.49 -2.92
C GLU A 411 -1.57 -6.61 -3.88
N GLY A 412 -1.80 -7.82 -3.35
CA GLY A 412 -2.16 -8.99 -4.14
C GLY A 412 -3.44 -8.78 -4.95
N PHE A 413 -4.44 -8.13 -4.36
CA PHE A 413 -5.72 -7.84 -5.03
C PHE A 413 -5.63 -6.94 -6.26
N TYR A 414 -4.55 -6.17 -6.42
CA TYR A 414 -4.32 -5.34 -7.63
C TYR A 414 -3.25 -5.90 -8.55
N THR A 415 -2.63 -7.02 -8.18
CA THR A 415 -1.48 -7.58 -8.90
C THR A 415 -1.81 -8.90 -9.57
N PHE A 416 -2.52 -9.78 -8.86
CA PHE A 416 -2.63 -11.19 -9.23
C PHE A 416 -4.07 -11.59 -9.55
N ASP A 417 -4.21 -12.70 -10.27
CA ASP A 417 -5.51 -13.35 -10.43
C ASP A 417 -6.08 -13.87 -9.09
N ALA A 418 -7.32 -14.38 -9.15
CA ALA A 418 -8.04 -14.86 -7.98
C ALA A 418 -7.41 -16.10 -7.31
N ASN A 419 -6.46 -16.81 -7.94
CA ASN A 419 -5.77 -17.93 -7.29
C ASN A 419 -4.93 -17.45 -6.10
N SER A 420 -4.47 -16.18 -6.11
CA SER A 420 -3.78 -15.56 -4.99
C SER A 420 -4.64 -15.46 -3.72
N HIS A 421 -5.98 -15.37 -3.85
CA HIS A 421 -6.89 -15.22 -2.72
C HIS A 421 -6.87 -16.43 -1.78
N ALA A 422 -6.60 -17.62 -2.31
CA ALA A 422 -6.47 -18.84 -1.53
C ALA A 422 -5.35 -18.75 -0.48
N LEU A 423 -4.27 -18.01 -0.77
CA LEU A 423 -3.17 -17.78 0.17
C LEU A 423 -3.61 -16.87 1.33
N GLY A 424 -4.40 -15.84 1.06
CA GLY A 424 -5.04 -14.99 2.08
C GLY A 424 -6.01 -15.77 2.96
N LYS A 425 -6.85 -16.62 2.35
CA LYS A 425 -7.73 -17.53 3.08
C LYS A 425 -6.96 -18.45 4.03
N LYS A 426 -5.89 -19.07 3.52
CA LYS A 426 -5.00 -19.93 4.31
C LYS A 426 -4.40 -19.15 5.47
N ALA A 427 -3.85 -17.96 5.22
CA ALA A 427 -3.24 -17.13 6.26
C ALA A 427 -4.25 -16.87 7.40
N ILE A 428 -5.41 -16.27 7.11
CA ILE A 428 -6.43 -15.91 8.12
C ILE A 428 -6.83 -17.13 8.96
N SER A 429 -7.12 -18.24 8.29
CA SER A 429 -7.50 -19.50 8.94
C SER A 429 -6.39 -20.03 9.83
N GLN A 430 -5.12 -19.93 9.39
CA GLN A 430 -3.95 -20.36 10.15
C GLN A 430 -3.71 -19.47 11.37
N LEU A 431 -3.80 -18.14 11.26
CA LEU A 431 -3.66 -17.23 12.41
C LEU A 431 -4.69 -17.53 13.49
N ALA A 432 -5.97 -17.69 13.11
CA ALA A 432 -7.03 -18.04 14.05
C ALA A 432 -6.79 -19.42 14.71
N SER A 433 -6.35 -20.41 13.93
CA SER A 433 -6.07 -21.77 14.42
C SER A 433 -4.81 -21.87 15.28
N TRP A 434 -3.91 -20.88 15.18
CA TRP A 434 -2.71 -20.76 15.99
C TRP A 434 -2.87 -19.82 17.19
N ALA A 435 -4.06 -19.28 17.46
CA ALA A 435 -4.31 -18.46 18.66
C ALA A 435 -3.87 -19.19 19.95
N LYS A 436 -3.25 -18.48 20.90
CA LYS A 436 -2.88 -19.04 22.21
C LYS A 436 -4.16 -19.36 23.01
N ASP A 437 -4.05 -20.25 23.99
CA ASP A 437 -5.16 -20.54 24.91
C ASP A 437 -5.62 -19.29 25.68
N THR A 438 -4.72 -18.34 25.89
CA THR A 438 -5.00 -17.02 26.47
C THR A 438 -5.84 -16.11 25.58
N GLY A 439 -6.10 -16.49 24.32
CA GLY A 439 -6.75 -15.66 23.31
C GLY A 439 -5.80 -14.79 22.50
N ALA A 440 -4.51 -14.70 22.87
CA ALA A 440 -3.53 -13.90 22.15
C ALA A 440 -3.27 -14.45 20.74
N LEU A 441 -3.36 -13.57 19.75
CA LEU A 441 -2.84 -13.78 18.40
C LEU A 441 -1.35 -13.40 18.40
N TYR A 442 -0.56 -14.02 17.55
CA TYR A 442 0.88 -13.76 17.44
C TYR A 442 1.38 -14.13 16.05
N SER A 443 2.54 -13.63 15.63
CA SER A 443 3.17 -13.97 14.34
C SER A 443 4.68 -13.79 14.39
N PRO A 444 5.50 -14.66 13.76
CA PRO A 444 5.09 -15.53 12.67
C PRO A 444 4.50 -16.87 13.11
N MET A 445 3.73 -17.46 12.20
CA MET A 445 3.29 -18.84 12.24
C MET A 445 3.33 -19.44 10.83
N PRO A 446 3.52 -20.75 10.67
CA PRO A 446 3.69 -21.74 11.72
C PRO A 446 5.12 -21.70 12.29
N SER A 447 5.24 -21.55 13.61
CA SER A 447 6.51 -21.49 14.34
C SER A 447 6.31 -21.89 15.80
N THR A 448 7.17 -22.75 16.31
CA THR A 448 7.22 -23.17 17.72
C THR A 448 8.43 -22.61 18.45
N ILE A 449 9.45 -22.13 17.72
CA ILE A 449 10.69 -21.56 18.27
C ILE A 449 10.59 -20.05 18.52
N TRP A 450 9.55 -19.43 17.98
CA TRP A 450 9.20 -18.04 18.26
C TRP A 450 7.67 -17.94 18.27
N THR A 451 7.10 -17.39 19.34
CA THR A 451 5.64 -17.34 19.57
C THR A 451 5.18 -16.01 20.19
N GLY A 452 5.91 -14.92 19.95
CA GLY A 452 5.67 -13.60 20.54
C GLY A 452 4.48 -12.85 19.95
N GLU A 453 3.63 -12.25 20.78
CA GLU A 453 2.62 -11.29 20.33
C GLU A 453 3.25 -9.93 19.99
N LEU A 454 2.92 -9.37 18.82
CA LEU A 454 3.08 -7.96 18.46
C LEU A 454 1.70 -7.29 18.41
N PRO A 455 1.24 -6.61 19.48
CA PRO A 455 -0.16 -6.23 19.61
C PRO A 455 -0.69 -5.34 18.48
N ASN A 456 0.09 -4.37 18.01
CA ASN A 456 -0.33 -3.49 16.92
C ASN A 456 -0.45 -4.21 15.58
N GLN A 457 0.49 -5.11 15.26
CA GLN A 457 0.37 -5.92 14.05
C GLN A 457 -0.87 -6.82 14.11
N MET A 458 -1.19 -7.38 15.27
CA MET A 458 -2.39 -8.21 15.44
C MET A 458 -3.69 -7.40 15.31
N LEU A 459 -3.73 -6.16 15.78
CA LEU A 459 -4.87 -5.27 15.52
C LEU A 459 -5.01 -4.95 14.02
N ALA A 460 -3.91 -4.64 13.34
CA ALA A 460 -3.89 -4.46 11.89
C ALA A 460 -4.36 -5.73 11.16
N SER A 461 -3.98 -6.91 11.66
CA SER A 461 -4.42 -8.21 11.15
C SER A 461 -5.93 -8.36 11.25
N VAL A 462 -6.51 -8.11 12.43
CA VAL A 462 -7.96 -8.16 12.63
C VAL A 462 -8.66 -7.22 11.66
N TRP A 463 -8.19 -5.98 11.49
CA TRP A 463 -8.74 -5.04 10.51
C TRP A 463 -8.70 -5.57 9.07
N SER A 464 -7.61 -6.23 8.69
CA SER A 464 -7.45 -6.80 7.35
C SER A 464 -8.47 -7.89 7.01
N PHE A 465 -9.11 -8.53 8.00
CA PHE A 465 -10.09 -9.59 7.74
C PHE A 465 -11.33 -9.02 7.03
N TRP A 466 -11.81 -7.84 7.41
CA TRP A 466 -12.88 -7.19 6.66
C TRP A 466 -12.41 -6.76 5.27
N THR A 467 -11.15 -6.33 5.13
CA THR A 467 -10.56 -6.02 3.82
C THR A 467 -10.56 -7.26 2.92
N PHE A 468 -10.15 -8.42 3.44
CA PHE A 468 -10.21 -9.68 2.70
C PHE A 468 -11.64 -10.01 2.25
N HIS A 469 -12.62 -9.92 3.16
CA HIS A 469 -14.03 -10.12 2.81
C HIS A 469 -14.53 -9.13 1.75
N LEU A 470 -14.18 -7.85 1.88
CA LEU A 470 -14.57 -6.81 0.95
C LEU A 470 -14.08 -7.09 -0.48
N TYR A 471 -12.84 -7.54 -0.63
CA TYR A 471 -12.24 -7.79 -1.96
C TYR A 471 -12.61 -9.16 -2.55
N THR A 472 -12.87 -10.17 -1.72
CA THR A 472 -13.08 -11.55 -2.19
C THR A 472 -14.53 -12.03 -2.13
N GLY A 473 -15.36 -11.42 -1.27
CA GLY A 473 -16.68 -11.93 -0.93
C GLY A 473 -16.66 -13.19 -0.03
N ASP A 474 -15.49 -13.68 0.40
CA ASP A 474 -15.39 -14.90 1.21
C ASP A 474 -15.83 -14.67 2.66
N THR A 475 -17.12 -14.90 2.90
CA THR A 475 -17.75 -14.86 4.23
C THR A 475 -17.27 -15.99 5.14
N SER A 476 -17.03 -17.19 4.59
CA SER A 476 -16.76 -18.39 5.39
C SER A 476 -15.45 -18.27 6.19
N THR A 477 -14.41 -17.74 5.56
CA THR A 477 -13.09 -17.57 6.17
C THR A 477 -13.13 -16.58 7.32
N VAL A 478 -13.74 -15.41 7.10
CA VAL A 478 -13.73 -14.33 8.10
C VAL A 478 -14.70 -14.59 9.26
N THR A 479 -15.82 -15.26 9.00
CA THR A 479 -16.73 -15.68 10.07
C THR A 479 -16.15 -16.83 10.89
N GLY A 480 -15.41 -17.75 10.25
CA GLY A 480 -14.65 -18.79 10.95
C GLY A 480 -13.55 -18.24 11.88
N ALA A 481 -12.97 -17.08 11.56
CA ALA A 481 -11.97 -16.41 12.38
C ALA A 481 -12.58 -15.60 13.55
N TYR A 482 -13.87 -15.24 13.49
CA TYR A 482 -14.51 -14.35 14.48
C TYR A 482 -14.34 -14.80 15.95
N PRO A 483 -14.46 -16.09 16.31
CA PRO A 483 -14.25 -16.52 17.70
C PRO A 483 -12.84 -16.19 18.24
N ALA A 484 -11.81 -16.27 17.39
CA ALA A 484 -10.44 -15.90 17.77
C ALA A 484 -10.30 -14.37 17.87
N VAL A 485 -10.91 -13.63 16.93
CA VAL A 485 -10.97 -12.15 16.97
C VAL A 485 -11.59 -11.66 18.27
N LYS A 486 -12.75 -12.22 18.65
CA LYS A 486 -13.45 -11.85 19.89
C LYS A 486 -12.54 -12.04 21.11
N LYS A 487 -11.99 -13.25 21.28
CA LYS A 487 -11.07 -13.55 22.39
C LYS A 487 -9.87 -12.62 22.42
N TYR A 488 -9.34 -12.24 21.26
CA TYR A 488 -8.21 -11.33 21.18
C TYR A 488 -8.57 -9.91 21.59
N LEU A 489 -9.72 -9.39 21.13
CA LEU A 489 -10.17 -8.04 21.46
C LEU A 489 -10.61 -7.92 22.93
N ASP A 490 -11.10 -9.00 23.54
CA ASP A 490 -11.38 -9.07 24.99
C ASP A 490 -10.12 -8.86 25.87
N LEU A 491 -8.90 -8.93 25.30
CA LEU A 491 -7.64 -8.63 25.99
C LEU A 491 -7.31 -7.13 26.03
N TRP A 492 -8.07 -6.28 25.33
CA TRP A 492 -7.89 -4.84 25.30
C TRP A 492 -8.91 -4.15 26.21
N SER A 493 -8.55 -2.99 26.76
CA SER A 493 -9.42 -2.22 27.63
C SER A 493 -9.33 -0.72 27.35
N LEU A 494 -10.38 0.00 27.70
CA LEU A 494 -10.39 1.47 27.69
C LEU A 494 -10.08 1.99 29.09
N GLY A 495 -9.29 3.06 29.16
CA GLY A 495 -9.01 3.80 30.38
C GLY A 495 -10.17 4.71 30.78
N SER A 496 -10.01 5.41 31.91
CA SER A 496 -11.02 6.33 32.44
C SER A 496 -11.28 7.55 31.55
N ASP A 497 -10.35 7.86 30.64
CA ASP A 497 -10.45 8.91 29.64
C ASP A 497 -11.18 8.46 28.35
N GLY A 498 -11.65 7.21 28.32
CA GLY A 498 -12.38 6.64 27.20
C GLY A 498 -11.51 6.22 26.00
N LEU A 499 -10.17 6.27 26.14
CA LEU A 499 -9.20 5.83 25.14
C LEU A 499 -8.56 4.48 25.52
N VAL A 500 -7.85 3.86 24.57
CA VAL A 500 -7.20 2.56 24.78
C VAL A 500 -6.13 2.63 25.86
N THR A 501 -6.19 1.70 26.81
CA THR A 501 -5.07 1.41 27.71
C THR A 501 -4.02 0.60 26.96
N HIS A 502 -2.79 1.11 26.94
CA HIS A 502 -1.69 0.47 26.22
C HIS A 502 -1.45 -0.97 26.70
N ARG A 503 -1.30 -1.90 25.74
CA ARG A 503 -0.85 -3.28 25.99
C ARG A 503 0.41 -3.57 25.17
N ALA A 504 1.49 -3.91 25.87
CA ALA A 504 2.82 -4.16 25.29
C ALA A 504 2.96 -5.52 24.58
N GLY A 505 2.19 -6.54 24.98
CA GLY A 505 2.34 -7.91 24.45
C GLY A 505 3.70 -8.52 24.79
N ASP A 506 4.24 -9.35 23.90
CA ASP A 506 5.59 -9.93 24.05
C ASP A 506 6.66 -9.04 23.39
N TRP A 507 6.33 -8.39 22.27
CA TRP A 507 7.18 -7.39 21.61
C TRP A 507 6.36 -6.15 21.28
N ASP A 508 6.59 -5.09 22.03
CA ASP A 508 5.92 -3.80 21.88
C ASP A 508 6.51 -3.00 20.70
N TRP A 509 6.22 -3.47 19.49
CA TRP A 509 6.69 -2.89 18.24
C TRP A 509 5.53 -2.33 17.43
N GLN A 510 5.68 -1.08 16.97
CA GLN A 510 4.74 -0.36 16.13
C GLN A 510 5.27 -0.25 14.69
N ASP A 511 6.53 0.16 14.58
CA ASP A 511 7.24 0.39 13.32
C ASP A 511 8.76 0.46 13.55
N TRP A 512 9.56 0.40 12.48
CA TRP A 512 10.98 0.75 12.55
C TRP A 512 11.19 2.26 12.65
N GLY A 513 12.23 2.66 13.38
CA GLY A 513 12.63 4.06 13.56
C GLY A 513 12.41 4.57 14.99
N THR A 514 12.54 5.88 15.17
CA THR A 514 12.32 6.60 16.43
C THR A 514 11.02 7.40 16.36
N ASP A 515 10.72 8.16 17.42
CA ASP A 515 9.64 9.17 17.45
C ASP A 515 8.23 8.59 17.25
N ILE A 516 7.98 7.44 17.87
CA ILE A 516 6.70 6.70 17.78
C ILE A 516 5.77 7.16 18.90
N ASP A 517 4.59 7.66 18.53
CA ASP A 517 3.52 7.99 19.47
C ASP A 517 2.54 6.80 19.60
N THR A 518 2.92 5.85 20.45
CA THR A 518 2.20 4.57 20.63
C THR A 518 0.74 4.75 21.05
N ARG A 519 0.41 5.78 21.84
CA ARG A 519 -0.96 5.97 22.34
C ARG A 519 -1.91 6.40 21.22
N VAL A 520 -1.46 7.26 20.29
CA VAL A 520 -2.26 7.60 19.10
C VAL A 520 -2.45 6.35 18.25
N LEU A 521 -1.36 5.63 17.94
CA LEU A 521 -1.38 4.42 17.11
C LEU A 521 -2.27 3.30 17.67
N ASN A 522 -2.19 3.01 18.98
CA ASN A 522 -3.03 1.99 19.63
C ASN A 522 -4.52 2.33 19.50
N ASN A 523 -4.90 3.61 19.67
CA ASN A 523 -6.30 4.01 19.53
C ASN A 523 -6.78 3.85 18.09
N CYS A 524 -5.99 4.26 17.09
CA CYS A 524 -6.37 4.11 15.69
C CYS A 524 -6.50 2.64 15.28
N TRP A 525 -5.52 1.80 15.62
CA TRP A 525 -5.56 0.37 15.29
C TRP A 525 -6.70 -0.37 15.99
N TYR A 526 -6.94 -0.10 17.27
CA TYR A 526 -8.02 -0.74 18.00
C TYR A 526 -9.38 -0.28 17.49
N TYR A 527 -9.52 1.00 17.15
CA TYR A 527 -10.73 1.54 16.52
C TYR A 527 -11.04 0.85 15.18
N LEU A 528 -10.03 0.62 14.34
CA LEU A 528 -10.18 -0.14 13.08
C LEU A 528 -10.55 -1.62 13.32
N ALA A 529 -9.92 -2.27 14.29
CA ALA A 529 -10.19 -3.66 14.64
C ALA A 529 -11.61 -3.86 15.20
N LEU A 530 -12.09 -2.95 16.05
CA LEU A 530 -13.45 -2.97 16.59
C LEU A 530 -14.52 -2.84 15.49
N ASP A 531 -14.25 -2.08 14.43
CA ASP A 531 -15.17 -1.97 13.28
C ASP A 531 -15.36 -3.33 12.61
N THR A 532 -14.22 -3.99 12.38
CA THR A 532 -14.18 -5.30 11.76
C THR A 532 -14.86 -6.31 12.66
N ALA A 533 -14.60 -6.29 13.97
CA ALA A 533 -15.27 -7.18 14.92
C ALA A 533 -16.79 -6.98 14.91
N ALA A 534 -17.31 -5.75 14.91
CA ALA A 534 -18.75 -5.48 14.81
C ALA A 534 -19.35 -6.04 13.51
N LYS A 535 -18.68 -5.84 12.38
CA LYS A 535 -19.14 -6.34 11.07
C LYS A 535 -19.09 -7.87 11.00
N LEU A 536 -18.03 -8.50 11.48
CA LEU A 536 -17.89 -9.96 11.53
C LEU A 536 -18.86 -10.60 12.53
N ALA A 537 -19.14 -9.95 13.66
CA ALA A 537 -20.15 -10.38 14.62
C ALA A 537 -21.53 -10.44 13.96
N ALA A 538 -21.92 -9.37 13.26
CA ALA A 538 -23.17 -9.33 12.51
C ALA A 538 -23.20 -10.40 11.40
N LEU A 539 -22.13 -10.51 10.61
CA LEU A 539 -22.03 -11.45 9.50
C LEU A 539 -22.06 -12.91 9.94
N SER A 540 -21.53 -13.23 11.12
CA SER A 540 -21.50 -14.58 11.69
C SER A 540 -22.74 -14.94 12.52
N GLY A 541 -23.72 -14.04 12.65
CA GLY A 541 -24.91 -14.23 13.48
C GLY A 541 -24.70 -14.00 14.99
N ASN A 542 -23.51 -13.56 15.40
CA ASN A 542 -23.18 -13.19 16.79
C ASN A 542 -23.62 -11.74 17.12
N THR A 543 -24.86 -11.37 16.76
CA THR A 543 -25.36 -10.00 16.81
C THR A 543 -25.37 -9.38 18.22
N GLY A 544 -25.39 -10.19 19.27
CA GLY A 544 -25.31 -9.74 20.66
C GLY A 544 -24.00 -9.01 21.02
N ASP A 545 -22.92 -9.25 20.27
CA ASP A 545 -21.62 -8.61 20.52
C ASP A 545 -21.51 -7.22 19.88
N VAL A 546 -22.33 -6.93 18.86
CA VAL A 546 -22.24 -5.72 18.01
C VAL A 546 -22.33 -4.44 18.84
N ALA A 547 -23.29 -4.36 19.75
CA ALA A 547 -23.50 -3.17 20.58
C ALA A 547 -22.30 -2.89 21.50
N GLY A 548 -21.65 -3.94 22.02
CA GLY A 548 -20.45 -3.79 22.86
C GLY A 548 -19.27 -3.21 22.07
N TRP A 549 -19.01 -3.75 20.88
CA TRP A 549 -17.97 -3.23 20.00
C TRP A 549 -18.23 -1.79 19.55
N GLN A 550 -19.47 -1.47 19.18
CA GLN A 550 -19.88 -0.12 18.80
C GLN A 550 -19.78 0.89 19.95
N ALA A 551 -20.10 0.48 21.18
CA ALA A 551 -19.96 1.33 22.36
C ALA A 551 -18.51 1.73 22.60
N GLN A 552 -17.57 0.79 22.50
CA GLN A 552 -16.14 1.09 22.62
C GLN A 552 -15.65 2.02 21.49
N ARG A 553 -16.07 1.78 20.24
CA ARG A 553 -15.76 2.70 19.13
C ARG A 553 -16.29 4.10 19.39
N THR A 554 -17.52 4.21 19.86
CA THR A 554 -18.15 5.50 20.17
C THR A 554 -17.36 6.26 21.23
N SER A 555 -16.92 5.56 22.29
CA SER A 555 -16.05 6.14 23.32
C SER A 555 -14.75 6.69 22.75
N ILE A 556 -14.04 5.91 21.93
CA ILE A 556 -12.77 6.37 21.33
C ILE A 556 -13.04 7.58 20.43
N LYS A 557 -14.04 7.50 19.53
CA LYS A 557 -14.33 8.61 18.59
C LYS A 557 -14.68 9.92 19.31
N ALA A 558 -15.41 9.85 20.43
CA ALA A 558 -15.79 11.02 21.20
C ALA A 558 -14.61 11.69 21.94
N ASN A 559 -13.59 10.92 22.31
CA ASN A 559 -12.48 11.40 23.15
C ASN A 559 -11.17 11.62 22.38
N PHE A 560 -10.97 10.95 21.24
CA PHE A 560 -9.69 10.93 20.52
C PHE A 560 -9.24 12.33 20.12
N ASP A 561 -10.11 13.08 19.43
CA ASP A 561 -9.77 14.41 18.94
C ASP A 561 -9.53 15.39 20.09
N THR A 562 -10.46 15.45 21.04
CA THR A 562 -10.41 16.31 22.23
C THR A 562 -9.13 16.13 23.07
N LEU A 563 -8.62 14.89 23.16
CA LEU A 563 -7.48 14.57 24.04
C LEU A 563 -6.14 14.51 23.31
N LEU A 564 -6.14 14.19 22.01
CA LEU A 564 -4.92 13.93 21.24
C LEU A 564 -4.67 14.96 20.13
N TRP A 565 -5.61 15.84 19.80
CA TRP A 565 -5.32 16.97 18.91
C TRP A 565 -4.57 18.07 19.66
N ASN A 566 -3.38 18.41 19.19
CA ASN A 566 -2.61 19.52 19.70
C ASN A 566 -2.82 20.76 18.81
N SER A 567 -3.70 21.68 19.23
CA SER A 567 -4.02 22.89 18.47
C SER A 567 -2.85 23.87 18.31
N THR A 568 -1.90 23.88 19.24
CA THR A 568 -0.70 24.75 19.15
C THR A 568 0.23 24.29 18.03
N LYS A 569 0.37 22.98 17.84
CA LYS A 569 1.23 22.39 16.80
C LYS A 569 0.48 22.00 15.52
N ASN A 570 -0.85 21.98 15.56
CA ASN A 570 -1.72 21.49 14.49
C ASN A 570 -1.39 20.04 14.06
N GLU A 571 -1.32 19.14 15.04
CA GLU A 571 -1.01 17.72 14.81
C GLU A 571 -1.70 16.83 15.86
N TYR A 572 -1.92 15.55 15.55
CA TYR A 572 -2.19 14.55 16.57
C TYR A 572 -0.92 14.22 17.34
N ARG A 573 -1.02 14.34 18.67
CA ARG A 573 0.08 14.16 19.61
C ARG A 573 -0.42 13.87 21.01
N SER A 574 0.10 12.81 21.62
CA SER A 574 -0.18 12.48 23.01
C SER A 574 0.31 13.57 23.97
N PRO A 575 -0.47 13.91 25.01
CA PRO A 575 0.00 14.77 26.09
C PRO A 575 1.27 14.20 26.73
N GLY A 576 2.32 15.03 26.81
CA GLY A 576 3.62 14.63 27.36
C GLY A 576 4.57 13.92 26.41
N TYR A 577 4.16 13.61 25.17
CA TYR A 577 5.07 13.09 24.15
C TYR A 577 6.06 14.19 23.71
N THR A 578 7.36 13.88 23.66
CA THR A 578 8.46 14.86 23.47
C THR A 578 9.28 14.68 22.20
N GLY A 579 9.10 13.58 21.45
CA GLY A 579 9.81 13.33 20.20
C GLY A 579 9.38 14.23 19.04
N ASP A 580 9.97 14.02 17.87
CA ASP A 580 9.49 14.65 16.63
C ASP A 580 8.05 14.25 16.33
N THR A 581 7.36 15.04 15.51
CA THR A 581 5.99 14.75 15.10
C THR A 581 5.92 13.40 14.37
N ASP A 582 5.02 12.55 14.85
CA ASP A 582 4.87 11.21 14.31
C ASP A 582 3.93 11.21 13.10
N ASP A 583 4.51 11.09 11.90
CA ASP A 583 3.78 10.98 10.63
C ASP A 583 2.94 9.70 10.56
N ARG A 584 3.38 8.61 11.20
CA ARG A 584 2.64 7.34 11.27
C ARG A 584 1.33 7.53 12.02
N ALA A 585 1.41 8.16 13.20
CA ALA A 585 0.26 8.43 14.07
C ALA A 585 -0.78 9.33 13.37
N ASN A 586 -0.32 10.41 12.75
CA ASN A 586 -1.18 11.36 12.04
C ASN A 586 -1.82 10.73 10.80
N ALA A 587 -1.07 9.94 10.02
CA ALA A 587 -1.62 9.20 8.89
C ALA A 587 -2.68 8.19 9.33
N LEU A 588 -2.39 7.41 10.38
CA LEU A 588 -3.32 6.37 10.83
C LEU A 588 -4.59 6.96 11.46
N ALA A 589 -4.54 8.17 12.04
CA ALA A 589 -5.73 8.89 12.48
C ALA A 589 -6.69 9.19 11.31
N VAL A 590 -6.14 9.51 10.13
CA VAL A 590 -6.91 9.69 8.88
C VAL A 590 -7.45 8.36 8.37
N VAL A 591 -6.61 7.33 8.26
CA VAL A 591 -7.02 5.99 7.78
C VAL A 591 -8.11 5.39 8.68
N ALA A 592 -8.03 5.62 10.00
CA ALA A 592 -9.04 5.20 10.96
C ALA A 592 -10.37 5.96 10.85
N GLY A 593 -10.41 7.08 10.12
CA GLY A 593 -11.56 7.99 10.10
C GLY A 593 -11.77 8.73 11.43
N LEU A 594 -10.76 8.74 12.30
CA LEU A 594 -10.79 9.47 13.57
C LEU A 594 -10.51 10.96 13.35
N ALA A 595 -9.63 11.28 12.40
CA ALA A 595 -9.27 12.65 12.06
C ALA A 595 -10.44 13.45 11.46
N ALA A 596 -10.68 14.65 11.99
CA ALA A 596 -11.66 15.57 11.43
C ALA A 596 -11.17 16.15 10.08
N PRO A 597 -12.03 16.29 9.06
CA PRO A 597 -11.63 16.90 7.78
C PRO A 597 -11.03 18.30 7.89
N SER A 598 -11.43 19.08 8.90
CA SER A 598 -10.83 20.40 9.21
C SER A 598 -9.33 20.32 9.55
N HIS A 599 -8.84 19.17 10.01
CA HIS A 599 -7.43 18.95 10.33
C HIS A 599 -6.61 18.45 9.13
N TYR A 600 -7.24 18.04 8.04
CA TYR A 600 -6.55 17.48 6.88
C TYR A 600 -5.47 18.39 6.27
N PRO A 601 -5.66 19.72 6.16
CA PRO A 601 -4.58 20.59 5.66
C PRO A 601 -3.33 20.55 6.54
N ALA A 602 -3.52 20.54 7.87
CA ALA A 602 -2.42 20.49 8.81
C ALA A 602 -1.74 19.11 8.82
N ILE A 603 -2.52 18.03 8.83
CA ILE A 603 -2.00 16.67 8.74
C ILE A 603 -1.28 16.45 7.41
N THR A 604 -1.80 16.96 6.28
CA THR A 604 -1.10 16.92 5.00
C THR A 604 0.27 17.60 5.08
N ASN A 605 0.38 18.71 5.80
CA ASN A 605 1.67 19.35 6.04
C ASN A 605 2.58 18.46 6.89
N VAL A 606 2.08 17.86 7.97
CA VAL A 606 2.84 16.88 8.78
C VAL A 606 3.38 15.75 7.90
N LEU A 607 2.52 15.13 7.09
CA LEU A 607 2.89 14.03 6.19
C LEU A 607 3.78 14.48 5.03
N ARG A 608 3.86 15.77 4.72
CA ARG A 608 4.81 16.31 3.74
C ARG A 608 6.18 16.56 4.37
N THR A 609 6.25 17.01 5.62
CA THR A 609 7.50 17.48 6.26
C THR A 609 8.18 16.48 7.18
N HIS A 610 7.45 15.51 7.74
CA HIS A 610 7.99 14.46 8.61
C HIS A 610 8.00 13.13 7.85
N LEU A 611 9.13 12.41 7.91
CA LEU A 611 9.40 11.20 7.12
C LEU A 611 9.88 10.05 8.04
N ASN A 612 9.29 9.92 9.23
CA ASN A 612 9.73 9.01 10.28
C ASN A 612 9.22 7.57 10.08
N ALA A 613 8.17 7.39 9.28
CA ALA A 613 7.66 6.08 8.86
C ALA A 613 8.75 5.15 8.29
N SER A 614 8.69 3.86 8.58
CA SER A 614 9.41 2.86 7.79
C SER A 614 8.63 2.53 6.51
N PRO A 615 9.19 1.75 5.56
CA PRO A 615 8.44 1.31 4.39
C PRO A 615 7.13 0.57 4.71
N TYR A 616 7.05 -0.11 5.87
CA TYR A 616 5.84 -0.79 6.34
C TYR A 616 4.68 0.19 6.53
N THR A 617 4.89 1.27 7.29
CA THR A 617 3.83 2.23 7.63
C THR A 617 3.67 3.33 6.59
N GLU A 618 4.67 3.54 5.73
CA GLU A 618 4.59 4.42 4.57
C GLU A 618 3.39 4.08 3.69
N PHE A 619 3.02 2.79 3.62
CA PHE A 619 1.77 2.32 3.02
C PHE A 619 0.56 3.16 3.46
N TYR A 620 0.38 3.30 4.78
CA TYR A 620 -0.74 4.02 5.38
C TYR A 620 -0.59 5.54 5.27
N VAL A 621 0.64 6.05 5.21
CA VAL A 621 0.90 7.48 4.94
C VAL A 621 0.44 7.86 3.53
N LEU A 622 0.77 7.04 2.53
CA LEU A 622 0.31 7.25 1.16
C LEU A 622 -1.22 7.13 1.08
N GLU A 623 -1.80 6.12 1.74
CA GLU A 623 -3.26 5.94 1.84
C GLU A 623 -3.94 7.18 2.46
N ALA A 624 -3.41 7.71 3.56
CA ALA A 624 -3.92 8.90 4.23
C ALA A 624 -3.87 10.15 3.33
N LEU A 625 -2.76 10.38 2.61
CA LEU A 625 -2.63 11.52 1.70
C LEU A 625 -3.72 11.50 0.61
N TYR A 626 -4.02 10.33 0.03
CA TYR A 626 -5.12 10.23 -0.94
C TYR A 626 -6.51 10.31 -0.29
N LEU A 627 -6.70 9.80 0.93
CA LEU A 627 -7.98 9.98 1.65
C LEU A 627 -8.28 11.46 1.93
N MET A 628 -7.24 12.29 2.10
CA MET A 628 -7.38 13.74 2.27
C MET A 628 -7.46 14.52 0.94
N GLY A 629 -7.44 13.84 -0.22
CA GLY A 629 -7.41 14.50 -1.54
C GLY A 629 -6.06 15.12 -1.91
N ALA A 630 -4.98 14.80 -1.19
CA ALA A 630 -3.65 15.36 -1.37
C ALA A 630 -2.77 14.52 -2.33
N ALA A 631 -3.33 14.11 -3.47
CA ALA A 631 -2.66 13.24 -4.45
C ALA A 631 -1.26 13.73 -4.87
N THR A 632 -1.10 15.04 -5.10
CA THR A 632 0.20 15.62 -5.44
C THR A 632 1.23 15.44 -4.33
N VAL A 633 0.82 15.47 -3.06
CA VAL A 633 1.71 15.25 -1.93
C VAL A 633 2.09 13.78 -1.80
N ALA A 634 1.15 12.87 -2.09
CA ALA A 634 1.47 11.44 -2.18
C ALA A 634 2.51 11.18 -3.27
N GLU A 635 2.38 11.81 -4.43
CA GLU A 635 3.36 11.76 -5.52
C GLU A 635 4.72 12.36 -5.12
N GLU A 636 4.75 13.54 -4.50
CA GLU A 636 5.96 14.17 -3.94
C GLU A 636 6.67 13.22 -2.96
N ARG A 637 5.91 12.63 -2.04
CA ARG A 637 6.41 11.72 -1.02
C ARG A 637 6.94 10.43 -1.63
N MET A 638 6.23 9.82 -2.58
CA MET A 638 6.73 8.66 -3.33
C MET A 638 8.04 8.97 -4.06
N ARG A 639 8.13 10.13 -4.73
CA ARG A 639 9.37 10.58 -5.40
C ARG A 639 10.53 10.68 -4.43
N ASN A 640 10.30 11.26 -3.26
CA ASN A 640 11.34 11.41 -2.23
C ASN A 640 11.81 10.04 -1.72
N ARG A 641 10.86 9.22 -1.27
CA ARG A 641 11.14 8.05 -0.44
C ARG A 641 11.57 6.82 -1.26
N TYR A 642 11.09 6.70 -2.50
CA TYR A 642 11.34 5.55 -3.36
C TYR A 642 12.39 5.80 -4.45
N ALA A 643 12.92 7.03 -4.59
CA ALA A 643 13.87 7.38 -5.65
C ALA A 643 15.06 6.42 -5.74
N ALA A 644 15.72 6.15 -4.61
CA ALA A 644 16.89 5.27 -4.57
C ALA A 644 16.56 3.83 -4.97
N GLN A 645 15.39 3.33 -4.55
CA GLN A 645 14.93 1.98 -4.86
C GLN A 645 14.54 1.86 -6.34
N ALA A 646 13.86 2.87 -6.89
CA ALA A 646 13.48 2.90 -8.30
C ALA A 646 14.73 2.98 -9.21
N ALA A 647 15.71 3.79 -8.83
CA ALA A 647 16.91 4.03 -9.62
C ALA A 647 17.94 2.88 -9.58
N ASP A 648 17.86 1.95 -8.62
CA ASP A 648 18.78 0.81 -8.52
C ASP A 648 18.53 -0.21 -9.66
N PRO A 649 19.42 -0.32 -10.66
CA PRO A 649 19.23 -1.24 -11.78
C PRO A 649 19.57 -2.70 -11.42
N ALA A 650 20.26 -2.93 -10.29
CA ALA A 650 20.62 -4.27 -9.83
C ALA A 650 19.51 -4.90 -8.96
N CYS A 651 18.53 -4.12 -8.53
CA CYS A 651 17.45 -4.57 -7.66
C CYS A 651 16.11 -4.55 -8.39
N HIS A 652 15.52 -5.73 -8.60
CA HIS A 652 14.20 -5.90 -9.25
C HIS A 652 13.02 -5.84 -8.27
N THR A 653 13.31 -5.65 -6.99
CA THR A 653 12.37 -5.68 -5.86
C THR A 653 12.54 -4.45 -4.97
N LEU A 654 11.70 -4.31 -3.95
CA LEU A 654 11.71 -3.22 -2.98
C LEU A 654 12.32 -3.70 -1.65
N TRP A 655 13.01 -2.80 -0.96
CA TRP A 655 13.84 -3.10 0.20
C TRP A 655 13.02 -3.23 1.49
N GLU A 656 13.59 -3.84 2.52
CA GLU A 656 13.01 -3.94 3.87
C GLU A 656 12.96 -2.58 4.58
N VAL A 657 14.00 -1.77 4.42
CA VAL A 657 14.12 -0.45 5.03
C VAL A 657 14.67 0.55 4.02
N TRP A 658 14.57 1.85 4.32
CA TRP A 658 14.98 2.91 3.40
C TRP A 658 16.47 2.89 3.03
N VAL A 659 17.31 2.32 3.91
CA VAL A 659 18.75 2.17 3.67
C VAL A 659 19.06 0.72 3.31
N LYS A 660 19.42 0.45 2.05
CA LYS A 660 19.66 -0.91 1.54
C LYS A 660 20.59 -1.77 2.43
N SER A 661 21.60 -1.18 3.06
CA SER A 661 22.54 -1.91 3.92
C SER A 661 22.00 -2.26 5.32
N GLN A 662 20.74 -1.96 5.63
CA GLN A 662 20.13 -2.21 6.95
C GLN A 662 19.07 -3.32 6.91
N GLY A 663 18.72 -3.84 5.73
CA GLY A 663 17.74 -4.91 5.58
C GLY A 663 17.84 -5.60 4.22
N THR A 664 17.03 -6.62 3.98
CA THR A 664 17.00 -7.29 2.68
C THR A 664 16.54 -6.34 1.57
N ASP A 665 16.99 -6.58 0.34
CA ASP A 665 16.55 -5.83 -0.85
C ASP A 665 15.27 -6.41 -1.49
N ASN A 666 14.61 -7.35 -0.81
CA ASN A 666 13.33 -7.92 -1.18
C ASN A 666 12.44 -8.16 0.06
N HIS A 667 11.56 -7.21 0.36
CA HIS A 667 10.64 -7.30 1.49
C HIS A 667 9.22 -6.86 1.14
N ALA A 668 8.24 -7.72 1.42
CA ALA A 668 6.90 -7.59 0.89
C ALA A 668 6.12 -6.39 1.44
N TRP A 669 6.43 -5.90 2.64
CA TRP A 669 5.70 -4.79 3.24
C TRP A 669 5.90 -3.42 2.55
N ASN A 670 6.78 -3.31 1.56
CA ASN A 670 7.17 -2.05 0.93
C ASN A 670 6.37 -1.76 -0.36
N GLY A 671 5.24 -2.44 -0.60
CA GLY A 671 4.43 -2.22 -1.80
C GLY A 671 3.38 -1.10 -1.69
N GLY A 672 3.50 -0.18 -0.73
CA GLY A 672 2.60 0.97 -0.57
C GLY A 672 2.27 1.74 -1.87
N PRO A 673 3.25 2.08 -2.74
CA PRO A 673 2.99 2.74 -4.01
C PRO A 673 2.08 1.95 -4.93
N LEU A 674 2.21 0.62 -4.96
CA LEU A 674 1.36 -0.23 -5.81
C LEU A 674 -0.11 -0.07 -5.44
N TYR A 675 -0.42 -0.19 -4.16
CA TYR A 675 -1.79 0.00 -3.69
C TYR A 675 -2.27 1.44 -3.89
N ALA A 676 -1.46 2.43 -3.49
CA ALA A 676 -1.84 3.84 -3.58
C ALA A 676 -2.15 4.27 -5.03
N LEU A 677 -1.31 3.88 -5.99
CA LEU A 677 -1.49 4.19 -7.40
C LEU A 677 -2.72 3.49 -7.99
N SER A 678 -2.96 2.23 -7.63
CA SER A 678 -4.05 1.42 -8.20
C SER A 678 -5.40 1.76 -7.58
N ALA A 679 -5.46 1.88 -6.26
CA ALA A 679 -6.69 2.12 -5.51
C ALA A 679 -7.11 3.60 -5.52
N TYR A 680 -6.16 4.55 -5.53
CA TYR A 680 -6.48 5.97 -5.37
C TYR A 680 -6.12 6.82 -6.58
N ALA A 681 -4.90 6.71 -7.12
CA ALA A 681 -4.55 7.52 -8.30
C ALA A 681 -5.42 7.15 -9.51
N ALA A 682 -5.57 5.84 -9.77
CA ALA A 682 -6.57 5.32 -10.71
C ALA A 682 -7.99 5.33 -10.15
N GLY A 683 -8.14 5.24 -8.82
CA GLY A 683 -9.42 5.41 -8.13
C GLY A 683 -10.35 4.20 -8.18
N VAL A 684 -9.85 2.99 -8.45
CA VAL A 684 -10.67 1.78 -8.63
C VAL A 684 -10.74 1.00 -7.31
N ARG A 685 -11.89 1.02 -6.60
CA ARG A 685 -12.02 0.37 -5.27
C ARG A 685 -13.39 -0.28 -5.04
N PRO A 686 -13.47 -1.44 -4.36
CA PRO A 686 -14.75 -2.05 -4.03
C PRO A 686 -15.48 -1.24 -2.95
N THR A 687 -16.79 -1.07 -3.10
CA THR A 687 -17.66 -0.44 -2.10
C THR A 687 -18.53 -1.45 -1.37
N THR A 688 -18.73 -2.63 -1.96
CA THR A 688 -19.36 -3.80 -1.32
C THR A 688 -18.54 -5.06 -1.55
N ALA A 689 -18.85 -6.11 -0.78
CA ALA A 689 -18.10 -7.35 -0.79
C ALA A 689 -18.08 -8.00 -2.18
N GLY A 690 -16.91 -8.52 -2.58
CA GLY A 690 -16.74 -9.21 -3.84
C GLY A 690 -16.97 -8.33 -5.07
N TRP A 691 -16.75 -7.01 -4.97
CA TRP A 691 -16.86 -6.07 -6.09
C TRP A 691 -18.26 -5.96 -6.73
N GLU A 692 -19.33 -6.39 -6.05
CA GLU A 692 -20.71 -6.22 -6.55
C GLU A 692 -20.99 -4.75 -6.88
N THR A 693 -20.54 -3.85 -6.02
CA THR A 693 -20.44 -2.42 -6.31
C THR A 693 -19.02 -1.95 -6.06
N TYR A 694 -18.59 -1.01 -6.90
CA TYR A 694 -17.27 -0.40 -6.79
C TYR A 694 -17.31 1.04 -7.29
N GLU A 695 -16.26 1.80 -6.98
CA GLU A 695 -16.08 3.16 -7.48
C GLU A 695 -14.89 3.26 -8.43
N VAL A 696 -14.95 4.27 -9.31
CA VAL A 696 -13.88 4.72 -10.18
C VAL A 696 -13.76 6.24 -10.03
N THR A 697 -12.94 6.68 -9.07
CA THR A 697 -12.79 8.09 -8.66
C THR A 697 -11.31 8.51 -8.74
N PRO A 698 -10.78 8.78 -9.95
CA PRO A 698 -9.35 8.95 -10.19
C PRO A 698 -8.79 10.23 -9.56
N GLN A 699 -7.88 10.09 -8.60
CA GLN A 699 -7.15 11.20 -8.00
C GLN A 699 -5.79 11.39 -8.68
N THR A 700 -5.80 11.96 -9.89
CA THR A 700 -4.63 11.89 -10.79
C THR A 700 -3.43 12.74 -10.38
N GLY A 701 -3.55 13.63 -9.38
CA GLY A 701 -2.47 14.54 -8.98
C GLY A 701 -1.83 15.24 -10.19
N THR A 702 -0.53 15.02 -10.42
CA THR A 702 0.19 15.59 -11.59
C THR A 702 0.14 14.70 -12.83
N LEU A 703 -0.38 13.47 -12.72
CA LEU A 703 -0.49 12.54 -13.84
C LEU A 703 -1.56 13.00 -14.84
N THR A 704 -1.14 13.03 -16.11
CA THR A 704 -2.02 13.29 -17.26
C THR A 704 -2.52 12.01 -17.89
N LYS A 705 -1.91 10.86 -17.57
CA LYS A 705 -2.29 9.55 -18.08
C LYS A 705 -2.12 8.48 -17.02
N ILE A 706 -3.14 7.64 -16.87
CA ILE A 706 -3.11 6.40 -16.10
C ILE A 706 -3.85 5.33 -16.90
N ASN A 707 -3.30 4.12 -17.02
CA ASN A 707 -4.04 2.93 -17.42
C ASN A 707 -3.80 1.82 -16.42
N THR A 708 -4.87 1.13 -16.04
CA THR A 708 -4.81 0.00 -15.10
C THR A 708 -5.67 -1.17 -15.55
N VAL A 709 -5.25 -2.35 -15.10
CA VAL A 709 -6.10 -3.54 -15.02
C VAL A 709 -6.16 -3.93 -13.55
N THR A 710 -7.38 -4.00 -13.01
CA THR A 710 -7.64 -4.48 -11.65
C THR A 710 -8.37 -5.82 -11.74
N PRO A 711 -7.70 -6.94 -11.44
CA PRO A 711 -8.34 -8.25 -11.42
C PRO A 711 -9.32 -8.33 -10.24
N THR A 712 -10.51 -8.87 -10.46
CA THR A 712 -11.53 -9.05 -9.40
C THR A 712 -12.17 -10.43 -9.49
N VAL A 713 -12.93 -10.81 -8.46
CA VAL A 713 -13.70 -12.06 -8.46
C VAL A 713 -14.80 -12.12 -9.54
N ASN A 714 -15.20 -10.97 -10.11
CA ASN A 714 -16.18 -10.90 -11.20
C ASN A 714 -15.52 -10.76 -12.58
N GLY A 715 -14.19 -10.69 -12.65
CA GLY A 715 -13.42 -10.42 -13.87
C GLY A 715 -12.68 -9.09 -13.82
N ASP A 716 -11.88 -8.82 -14.86
CA ASP A 716 -11.03 -7.63 -14.88
C ASP A 716 -11.83 -6.33 -15.04
N ILE A 717 -11.53 -5.35 -14.19
CA ILE A 717 -11.88 -3.95 -14.41
C ILE A 717 -10.71 -3.31 -15.14
N ARG A 718 -10.95 -2.78 -16.35
CA ARG A 718 -9.93 -2.02 -17.10
C ARG A 718 -10.27 -0.55 -17.05
N PHE A 719 -9.38 0.27 -16.52
CA PHE A 719 -9.58 1.71 -16.41
C PHE A 719 -8.46 2.47 -17.11
N GLY A 720 -8.81 3.57 -17.76
CA GLY A 720 -7.86 4.50 -18.35
C GLY A 720 -8.36 5.92 -18.18
N ILE A 721 -7.44 6.85 -17.94
CA ILE A 721 -7.70 8.28 -17.98
C ILE A 721 -6.56 8.96 -18.73
N THR A 722 -6.91 9.86 -19.65
CA THR A 722 -5.97 10.74 -20.34
C THR A 722 -6.48 12.16 -20.31
N ARG A 723 -5.59 13.12 -20.13
CA ARG A 723 -5.89 14.54 -20.13
C ARG A 723 -5.09 15.27 -21.21
N ASP A 724 -5.79 16.07 -22.00
CA ASP A 724 -5.21 16.98 -22.98
C ASP A 724 -5.78 18.39 -22.74
N GLY A 725 -4.97 19.25 -22.13
CA GLY A 725 -5.38 20.59 -21.70
C GLY A 725 -6.61 20.58 -20.77
N ALA A 726 -7.73 21.10 -21.29
CA ALA A 726 -9.02 21.24 -20.61
C ALA A 726 -10.01 20.11 -20.98
N GLN A 727 -9.52 19.04 -21.60
CA GLN A 727 -10.28 17.84 -21.90
C GLN A 727 -9.72 16.64 -21.10
N ALA A 728 -10.62 15.86 -20.52
CA ALA A 728 -10.32 14.58 -19.89
C ALA A 728 -11.12 13.48 -20.58
N THR A 729 -10.47 12.35 -20.88
CA THR A 729 -11.10 11.16 -21.45
C THR A 729 -10.87 10.00 -20.52
N LEU A 730 -11.94 9.35 -20.07
CA LEU A 730 -11.92 8.16 -19.23
C LEU A 730 -12.46 6.98 -20.04
N THR A 731 -11.82 5.83 -19.94
CA THR A 731 -12.30 4.56 -20.48
C THR A 731 -12.46 3.56 -19.34
N LEU A 732 -13.58 2.86 -19.31
CA LEU A 732 -13.87 1.83 -18.30
C LEU A 732 -14.43 0.59 -18.99
N THR A 733 -13.85 -0.57 -18.74
CA THR A 733 -14.49 -1.87 -18.98
C THR A 733 -14.89 -2.45 -17.63
N SER A 734 -16.19 -2.61 -17.42
CA SER A 734 -16.80 -3.11 -16.19
C SER A 734 -17.31 -4.54 -16.40
N PRO A 735 -16.92 -5.52 -15.57
CA PRO A 735 -17.32 -6.92 -15.71
C PRO A 735 -18.79 -7.16 -15.37
N SER A 736 -19.36 -8.25 -15.88
CA SER A 736 -20.74 -8.67 -15.58
C SER A 736 -20.98 -8.85 -14.08
N GLY A 737 -22.20 -8.54 -13.61
CA GLY A 737 -22.56 -8.70 -12.20
C GLY A 737 -22.06 -7.58 -11.28
N THR A 738 -21.53 -6.49 -11.84
CA THR A 738 -21.01 -5.35 -11.05
C THR A 738 -21.74 -4.05 -11.39
N THR A 739 -21.72 -3.08 -10.48
CA THR A 739 -22.15 -1.69 -10.75
C THR A 739 -21.06 -0.72 -10.31
N ALA A 740 -20.64 0.16 -11.21
CA ALA A 740 -19.60 1.14 -10.92
C ALA A 740 -20.19 2.52 -10.64
N ARG A 741 -19.69 3.21 -9.62
CA ARG A 741 -19.88 4.65 -9.42
C ARG A 741 -18.65 5.39 -9.96
N VAL A 742 -18.79 6.03 -11.12
CA VAL A 742 -17.70 6.72 -11.82
C VAL A 742 -17.73 8.21 -11.51
N GLY A 743 -16.65 8.74 -10.94
CA GLY A 743 -16.42 10.18 -10.78
C GLY A 743 -15.63 10.72 -11.98
N VAL A 744 -16.27 11.51 -12.84
CA VAL A 744 -15.60 12.19 -13.95
C VAL A 744 -14.99 13.49 -13.43
N PRO A 745 -13.66 13.65 -13.43
CA PRO A 745 -13.01 14.82 -12.82
C PRO A 745 -13.30 16.10 -13.59
N THR A 746 -13.65 17.16 -12.85
CA THR A 746 -13.88 18.51 -13.38
C THR A 746 -12.61 19.35 -13.37
N TYR A 747 -11.63 18.99 -12.54
CA TYR A 747 -10.39 19.73 -12.31
C TYR A 747 -10.63 21.23 -12.04
N GLY A 748 -11.69 21.56 -11.29
CA GLY A 748 -12.05 22.95 -10.98
C GLY A 748 -12.72 23.72 -12.13
N GLY A 749 -13.10 23.04 -13.22
CA GLY A 749 -13.87 23.65 -14.31
C GLY A 749 -15.26 24.04 -13.85
N SER A 750 -15.67 25.29 -14.08
CA SER A 750 -16.96 25.83 -13.62
C SER A 750 -18.15 25.40 -14.47
N GLN A 751 -17.93 24.99 -15.72
CA GLN A 751 -18.97 24.61 -16.68
C GLN A 751 -18.56 23.37 -17.51
N PRO A 752 -18.32 22.21 -16.87
CA PRO A 752 -17.93 21.02 -17.60
C PRO A 752 -19.09 20.52 -18.47
N VAL A 753 -18.74 20.01 -19.65
CA VAL A 753 -19.64 19.27 -20.54
C VAL A 753 -19.13 17.85 -20.63
N ILE A 754 -19.96 16.88 -20.28
CA ILE A 754 -19.58 15.46 -20.24
C ILE A 754 -20.40 14.66 -21.24
N LYS A 755 -19.70 13.92 -22.08
CA LYS A 755 -20.27 12.94 -23.00
C LYS A 755 -19.98 11.53 -22.53
N ALA A 756 -20.99 10.67 -22.45
CA ALA A 756 -20.83 9.23 -22.26
C ALA A 756 -21.12 8.51 -23.59
N ASN A 757 -20.18 7.71 -24.07
CA ASN A 757 -20.27 6.99 -25.36
C ASN A 757 -20.71 7.91 -26.52
N GLY A 758 -20.16 9.13 -26.56
CA GLY A 758 -20.47 10.15 -27.57
C GLY A 758 -21.71 11.00 -27.32
N THR A 759 -22.57 10.64 -26.35
CA THR A 759 -23.82 11.36 -26.03
C THR A 759 -23.63 12.29 -24.84
N THR A 760 -24.01 13.57 -24.96
CA THR A 760 -23.93 14.53 -23.85
C THR A 760 -24.90 14.15 -22.72
N VAL A 761 -24.34 13.87 -21.54
CA VAL A 761 -25.09 13.47 -20.34
C VAL A 761 -25.07 14.54 -19.24
N PHE A 762 -24.20 15.53 -19.34
CA PHE A 762 -24.11 16.63 -18.37
C PHE A 762 -23.61 17.92 -19.04
N THR A 763 -24.18 19.06 -18.68
CA THR A 763 -23.75 20.40 -19.15
C THR A 763 -23.92 21.42 -18.05
N GLY A 764 -22.84 22.12 -17.68
CA GLY A 764 -22.90 23.38 -16.94
C GLY A 764 -23.49 23.34 -15.52
N GLY A 765 -23.83 22.15 -15.01
CA GLY A 765 -24.41 21.96 -13.67
C GLY A 765 -25.57 20.96 -13.60
N SER A 766 -26.17 20.59 -14.73
CA SER A 766 -27.33 19.70 -14.78
C SER A 766 -27.13 18.52 -15.73
N SER A 767 -27.82 17.41 -15.43
CA SER A 767 -27.93 16.26 -16.32
C SER A 767 -28.83 16.59 -17.51
N THR A 768 -28.42 16.20 -18.73
CA THR A 768 -29.08 16.59 -19.98
C THR A 768 -29.76 15.45 -20.74
N GLY A 769 -29.75 14.22 -20.20
CA GLY A 769 -30.31 13.03 -20.84
C GLY A 769 -29.64 11.73 -20.36
N GLY A 770 -30.16 10.57 -20.80
CA GLY A 770 -29.68 9.26 -20.35
C GLY A 770 -29.09 8.40 -21.47
N VAL A 771 -28.01 7.68 -21.16
CA VAL A 771 -27.51 6.53 -21.93
C VAL A 771 -28.00 5.27 -21.24
N SER A 772 -28.46 4.26 -21.97
CA SER A 772 -28.93 3.00 -21.36
C SER A 772 -27.86 2.40 -20.46
N GLY A 773 -28.23 2.03 -19.22
CA GLY A 773 -27.29 1.51 -18.22
C GLY A 773 -26.50 2.59 -17.45
N LEU A 774 -26.78 3.88 -17.66
CA LEU A 774 -26.14 4.99 -16.94
C LEU A 774 -27.19 5.86 -16.23
N SER A 775 -26.90 6.24 -14.99
CA SER A 775 -27.69 7.22 -14.22
C SER A 775 -26.80 8.25 -13.52
N TYR A 776 -27.22 9.51 -13.54
CA TYR A 776 -26.55 10.58 -12.80
C TYR A 776 -26.63 10.35 -11.28
N ASP A 777 -25.53 10.58 -10.56
CA ASP A 777 -25.39 10.29 -9.13
C ASP A 777 -24.76 11.47 -8.35
N GLY A 778 -25.07 12.69 -8.78
CA GLY A 778 -24.64 13.93 -8.12
C GLY A 778 -23.32 14.49 -8.65
N LYS A 779 -22.85 15.57 -8.00
CA LYS A 779 -21.56 16.20 -8.24
C LYS A 779 -21.03 16.80 -6.94
N ASP A 780 -19.72 17.00 -6.87
CA ASP A 780 -19.05 17.88 -5.91
C ASP A 780 -18.12 18.84 -6.68
N SER A 781 -17.25 19.56 -5.97
CA SER A 781 -16.27 20.45 -6.60
C SER A 781 -15.24 19.77 -7.49
N SER A 782 -14.98 18.48 -7.27
CA SER A 782 -13.92 17.74 -7.97
C SER A 782 -14.46 16.84 -9.08
N TYR A 783 -15.68 16.33 -8.94
CA TYR A 783 -16.24 15.31 -9.84
C TYR A 783 -17.71 15.52 -10.16
N VAL A 784 -18.10 15.00 -11.32
CA VAL A 784 -19.49 14.67 -11.65
C VAL A 784 -19.64 13.15 -11.63
N TYR A 785 -20.60 12.64 -10.86
CA TYR A 785 -20.75 11.21 -10.61
C TYR A 785 -21.85 10.58 -11.46
N PHE A 786 -21.57 9.37 -11.93
CA PHE A 786 -22.52 8.51 -12.63
C PHE A 786 -22.46 7.10 -12.09
N LYS A 787 -23.61 6.42 -11.96
CA LYS A 787 -23.67 4.97 -11.81
C LYS A 787 -23.78 4.33 -13.18
N VAL A 788 -22.98 3.30 -13.43
CA VAL A 788 -22.98 2.56 -14.69
C VAL A 788 -23.10 1.06 -14.46
N GLN A 789 -23.87 0.41 -15.34
CA GLN A 789 -24.00 -1.04 -15.45
C GLN A 789 -22.77 -1.67 -16.14
N PRO A 790 -22.59 -3.00 -16.11
CA PRO A 790 -21.50 -3.68 -16.77
C PRO A 790 -21.39 -3.32 -18.26
N GLY A 791 -20.16 -3.30 -18.78
CA GLY A 791 -19.88 -2.99 -20.18
C GLY A 791 -18.73 -2.01 -20.38
N ALA A 792 -18.58 -1.55 -21.63
CA ALA A 792 -17.57 -0.58 -22.02
C ALA A 792 -18.13 0.84 -22.02
N TRP A 793 -17.45 1.73 -21.32
CA TRP A 793 -17.82 3.13 -21.15
C TRP A 793 -16.67 4.04 -21.54
N THR A 794 -16.98 5.09 -22.28
CA THR A 794 -16.07 6.21 -22.55
C THR A 794 -16.73 7.49 -22.07
N PHE A 795 -16.08 8.20 -21.16
CA PHE A 795 -16.49 9.53 -20.73
C PHE A 795 -15.51 10.56 -21.29
N VAL A 796 -16.03 11.57 -21.97
CA VAL A 796 -15.25 12.72 -22.44
C VAL A 796 -15.78 13.96 -21.75
N ALA A 797 -14.97 14.56 -20.89
CA ALA A 797 -15.25 15.83 -20.25
C ALA A 797 -14.46 16.94 -20.94
N THR A 798 -15.15 18.01 -21.34
CA THR A 798 -14.57 19.25 -21.89
C THR A 798 -14.99 20.43 -21.02
N GLY A 799 -14.24 21.54 -21.05
CA GLY A 799 -14.50 22.64 -20.13
C GLY A 799 -14.16 22.27 -18.67
N THR A 800 -13.34 21.23 -18.49
CA THR A 800 -12.67 20.98 -17.21
C THR A 800 -11.64 22.09 -17.00
N GLY A 801 -11.21 22.31 -15.76
CA GLY A 801 -10.10 23.25 -15.52
C GLY A 801 -8.78 22.75 -16.11
N ARG A 802 -7.66 23.41 -15.78
CA ARG A 802 -6.29 22.94 -16.12
C ARG A 802 -5.68 22.14 -14.96
N LEU A 803 -4.64 21.34 -15.23
CA LEU A 803 -3.84 20.79 -14.13
C LEU A 803 -3.32 21.99 -13.35
N ASP A 804 -3.36 21.90 -12.03
CA ASP A 804 -3.24 23.01 -11.09
C ASP A 804 -1.91 23.78 -11.21
N ASN A 805 -1.79 24.61 -12.24
CA ASN A 805 -0.63 25.42 -12.60
C ASN A 805 -1.09 26.68 -13.37
N LEU A 806 -1.38 27.74 -12.63
CA LEU A 806 -1.69 29.08 -13.12
C LEU A 806 -0.54 29.69 -13.93
N ALA A 807 0.70 29.25 -13.70
CA ALA A 807 1.89 29.72 -14.40
C ALA A 807 2.07 29.10 -15.79
N LEU A 808 1.35 28.02 -16.14
CA LEU A 808 1.56 27.31 -17.41
C LEU A 808 1.43 28.25 -18.63
N ASN A 809 2.49 28.31 -19.43
CA ASN A 809 2.69 29.16 -20.60
C ASN A 809 2.52 30.67 -20.32
N ARG A 810 2.67 31.09 -19.06
CA ARG A 810 2.62 32.49 -18.69
C ARG A 810 3.93 33.21 -19.02
N PRO A 811 3.87 34.50 -19.39
CA PRO A 811 5.07 35.29 -19.65
C PRO A 811 6.00 35.31 -18.44
N VAL A 812 7.29 35.14 -18.70
CA VAL A 812 8.35 35.16 -17.68
C VAL A 812 9.31 36.31 -17.97
N THR A 813 9.55 37.15 -16.97
CA THR A 813 10.58 38.19 -16.98
C THR A 813 11.65 37.86 -15.93
N GLY A 814 12.80 38.53 -16.01
CA GLY A 814 13.91 38.30 -15.09
C GLY A 814 15.03 39.30 -15.34
N ASN A 815 15.74 39.69 -14.29
CA ASN A 815 16.89 40.62 -14.40
C ASN A 815 18.15 39.96 -14.98
N ASN A 816 18.17 38.63 -15.07
CA ASN A 816 19.30 37.87 -15.54
C ASN A 816 18.77 36.61 -16.24
N SER A 817 19.31 36.21 -17.39
CA SER A 817 19.02 34.92 -18.01
C SER A 817 20.03 34.61 -19.11
N LEU A 818 20.29 33.32 -19.32
CA LEU A 818 20.98 32.80 -20.49
C LEU A 818 19.94 32.22 -21.46
N GLU A 819 19.87 32.81 -22.65
CA GLU A 819 18.91 32.42 -23.70
C GLU A 819 19.62 31.65 -24.81
N ASN A 820 19.21 30.41 -25.08
CA ASN A 820 19.74 29.59 -26.18
C ASN A 820 18.76 28.47 -26.60
N THR A 821 19.23 27.48 -27.35
CA THR A 821 18.38 26.36 -27.82
C THR A 821 17.94 25.40 -26.72
N SER A 822 18.47 25.49 -25.50
CA SER A 822 18.13 24.60 -24.38
C SER A 822 17.58 25.33 -23.16
N TRP A 823 18.01 26.58 -22.92
CA TRP A 823 17.64 27.41 -21.79
C TRP A 823 16.90 28.67 -22.22
N GLY A 824 15.92 29.11 -21.44
CA GLY A 824 15.29 30.42 -21.64
C GLY A 824 14.17 30.72 -20.65
N LYS A 825 13.79 31.99 -20.53
CA LYS A 825 12.72 32.42 -19.60
C LYS A 825 11.39 31.73 -19.86
N ASN A 826 10.99 31.62 -21.12
CA ASN A 826 9.74 30.98 -21.53
C ASN A 826 9.67 29.47 -21.24
N ARG A 827 10.81 28.85 -20.91
CA ARG A 827 10.89 27.44 -20.52
C ARG A 827 10.72 27.21 -19.02
N LEU A 828 10.69 28.28 -18.21
CA LEU A 828 10.39 28.14 -16.78
C LEU A 828 8.95 27.70 -16.54
N THR A 829 8.06 27.98 -17.50
CA THR A 829 6.61 27.81 -17.39
C THR A 829 6.05 26.96 -18.53
N ASP A 830 6.87 26.18 -19.24
CA ASP A 830 6.46 25.46 -20.46
C ASP A 830 5.77 24.11 -20.17
N GLY A 831 5.67 23.74 -18.89
CA GLY A 831 5.09 22.48 -18.43
C GLY A 831 6.04 21.30 -18.50
N LYS A 832 7.35 21.52 -18.76
CA LYS A 832 8.38 20.47 -18.71
C LYS A 832 8.98 20.42 -17.31
N LEU A 833 8.40 19.54 -16.48
CA LEU A 833 8.76 19.38 -15.07
C LEU A 833 10.18 18.83 -14.83
N THR A 834 10.87 18.38 -15.88
CA THR A 834 12.25 17.87 -15.84
C THR A 834 13.06 18.49 -16.97
N SER A 835 14.37 18.62 -16.77
CA SER A 835 15.28 19.15 -17.78
C SER A 835 15.48 18.13 -18.89
N VAL A 836 14.96 18.42 -20.08
CA VAL A 836 15.06 17.54 -21.26
C VAL A 836 15.85 18.20 -22.40
N SER A 837 16.29 17.41 -23.37
CA SER A 837 17.00 17.93 -24.54
C SER A 837 16.14 18.98 -25.29
N GLY A 838 16.72 20.16 -25.54
CA GLY A 838 16.01 21.29 -26.17
C GLY A 838 15.05 22.09 -25.27
N ALA A 839 14.82 21.64 -24.03
CA ALA A 839 14.01 22.34 -23.03
C ALA A 839 14.47 21.96 -21.61
N ARG A 840 15.58 22.56 -21.17
CA ARG A 840 16.17 22.28 -19.85
C ARG A 840 15.56 23.11 -18.72
N GLY A 841 14.78 24.14 -19.08
CA GLY A 841 14.15 25.08 -18.16
C GLY A 841 14.78 26.47 -18.22
N TYR A 842 14.84 27.14 -17.07
CA TYR A 842 15.45 28.46 -16.91
C TYR A 842 16.86 28.38 -16.31
N THR A 843 17.74 29.24 -16.80
CA THR A 843 19.02 29.50 -16.15
C THR A 843 19.42 30.97 -16.19
N SER A 844 20.06 31.44 -15.14
CA SER A 844 20.79 32.72 -15.15
C SER A 844 22.13 32.60 -15.90
N ASN A 845 22.71 33.75 -16.24
CA ASN A 845 24.14 33.87 -16.52
C ASN A 845 24.98 33.42 -15.30
N GLU A 846 26.27 33.18 -15.53
CA GLU A 846 27.18 32.65 -14.51
C GLU A 846 27.59 33.71 -13.48
N PHE A 847 27.77 33.26 -12.24
CA PHE A 847 28.32 34.00 -11.12
C PHE A 847 29.57 33.29 -10.59
N THR A 848 30.51 34.07 -10.07
CA THR A 848 31.76 33.57 -9.46
C THR A 848 31.59 33.18 -7.98
N SER A 849 30.44 33.47 -7.38
CA SER A 849 30.12 33.21 -5.98
C SER A 849 28.69 32.70 -5.86
N ALA A 850 28.44 31.83 -4.87
CA ALA A 850 27.10 31.41 -4.47
C ALA A 850 26.30 32.56 -3.84
N ASP A 851 26.98 33.44 -3.09
CA ASP A 851 26.34 34.61 -2.48
C ASP A 851 26.16 35.70 -3.54
N VAL A 852 24.89 35.98 -3.84
CA VAL A 852 24.45 37.01 -4.78
C VAL A 852 23.58 38.05 -4.07
N SER A 853 23.65 38.16 -2.74
CA SER A 853 22.83 39.08 -1.94
C SER A 853 23.00 40.55 -2.31
N ALA A 854 24.20 40.95 -2.77
CA ALA A 854 24.47 42.29 -3.27
C ALA A 854 23.71 42.61 -4.58
N ASN A 855 23.45 41.60 -5.42
CA ASN A 855 22.73 41.72 -6.69
C ASN A 855 21.84 40.49 -6.91
N PRO A 856 20.70 40.38 -6.20
CA PRO A 856 19.89 39.16 -6.20
C PRO A 856 19.37 38.81 -7.60
N VAL A 857 19.37 37.52 -7.92
CA VAL A 857 18.81 37.01 -9.19
C VAL A 857 17.33 36.81 -9.02
N TRP A 858 16.50 37.33 -9.92
CA TRP A 858 15.07 37.09 -9.88
C TRP A 858 14.46 36.74 -11.22
N VAL A 859 13.43 35.89 -11.14
CA VAL A 859 12.49 35.58 -12.22
C VAL A 859 11.08 35.88 -11.75
N GLU A 860 10.25 36.33 -12.66
CA GLU A 860 8.88 36.73 -12.38
C GLU A 860 7.94 36.22 -13.45
N ILE A 861 6.78 35.75 -13.01
CA ILE A 861 5.72 35.21 -13.84
C ILE A 861 4.54 36.17 -13.79
N ASP A 862 4.02 36.59 -14.95
CA ASP A 862 2.77 37.34 -15.07
C ASP A 862 1.61 36.36 -15.28
N LEU A 863 0.79 36.16 -14.24
CA LEU A 863 -0.40 35.30 -14.27
C LEU A 863 -1.52 35.86 -15.16
N GLY A 864 -1.38 37.09 -15.66
CA GLY A 864 -2.27 37.76 -16.61
C GLY A 864 -3.43 38.50 -15.98
N ALA A 865 -3.82 38.14 -14.75
CA ALA A 865 -4.82 38.83 -13.96
C ALA A 865 -4.56 38.57 -12.47
N ASP A 866 -5.11 39.42 -11.60
CA ASP A 866 -5.11 39.20 -10.17
C ASP A 866 -5.81 37.88 -9.83
N THR A 867 -5.04 36.96 -9.25
CA THR A 867 -5.47 35.61 -8.91
C THR A 867 -5.08 35.30 -7.48
N ASP A 868 -5.94 34.59 -6.75
CA ASP A 868 -5.61 34.12 -5.40
C ASP A 868 -4.66 32.91 -5.51
N LEU A 869 -3.52 32.99 -4.82
CA LEU A 869 -2.52 31.92 -4.79
C LEU A 869 -1.90 31.80 -3.40
N ASP A 870 -1.56 30.57 -3.00
CA ASP A 870 -1.04 30.24 -1.67
C ASP A 870 0.20 29.33 -1.72
N ALA A 871 0.76 29.05 -2.90
CA ALA A 871 2.00 28.32 -3.03
C ALA A 871 2.68 28.59 -4.37
N ILE A 872 3.96 28.22 -4.44
CA ILE A 872 4.66 27.92 -5.70
C ILE A 872 5.30 26.54 -5.60
N ARG A 873 5.62 25.92 -6.73
CA ARG A 873 6.48 24.73 -6.78
C ARG A 873 7.68 25.00 -7.67
N LEU A 874 8.87 24.71 -7.17
CA LEU A 874 10.13 24.81 -7.89
C LEU A 874 10.58 23.41 -8.29
N PHE A 875 10.66 23.15 -9.60
CA PHE A 875 11.17 21.90 -10.14
C PHE A 875 12.67 22.06 -10.40
N PRO A 876 13.52 21.25 -9.75
CA PRO A 876 14.96 21.37 -9.91
C PRO A 876 15.45 20.98 -11.31
N ARG A 877 16.65 21.45 -11.68
CA ARG A 877 17.36 20.92 -12.85
C ARG A 877 17.67 19.44 -12.66
N THR A 878 17.43 18.62 -13.68
CA THR A 878 17.56 17.14 -13.59
C THR A 878 18.51 16.49 -14.59
N ASP A 879 19.06 17.21 -15.57
CA ASP A 879 19.91 16.64 -16.62
C ASP A 879 21.36 16.39 -16.16
N THR A 880 21.83 17.12 -15.15
CA THR A 880 23.20 17.03 -14.63
C THR A 880 23.21 17.22 -13.10
N PRO A 881 23.98 16.43 -12.33
CA PRO A 881 24.11 16.62 -10.88
C PRO A 881 24.99 17.84 -10.53
N ALA A 882 24.97 18.26 -9.26
CA ALA A 882 25.92 19.22 -8.71
C ALA A 882 27.35 18.65 -8.59
N ALA A 883 28.35 19.52 -8.59
CA ALA A 883 29.74 19.21 -8.25
C ALA A 883 29.82 18.80 -6.76
N GLY A 884 29.79 17.49 -6.51
CA GLY A 884 29.68 16.90 -5.17
C GLY A 884 28.41 16.05 -4.94
N GLY A 885 27.54 15.92 -5.94
CA GLY A 885 26.28 15.17 -5.87
C GLY A 885 25.06 16.06 -5.59
N GLY A 886 23.87 15.55 -5.88
CA GLY A 886 22.59 16.25 -5.74
C GLY A 886 22.25 17.18 -6.91
N THR A 887 21.34 18.13 -6.69
CA THR A 887 20.85 19.09 -7.69
C THR A 887 21.84 20.22 -7.91
N ALA A 888 22.14 20.49 -9.18
CA ALA A 888 22.89 21.68 -9.58
C ALA A 888 22.07 22.98 -9.44
N ASN A 889 22.69 24.02 -8.87
CA ASN A 889 22.28 25.42 -9.00
C ASN A 889 20.83 25.75 -8.55
N PHE A 890 20.28 24.95 -7.63
CA PHE A 890 19.01 25.24 -6.98
C PHE A 890 19.19 26.34 -5.92
N PRO A 891 18.26 27.30 -5.75
CA PRO A 891 18.46 28.40 -4.81
C PRO A 891 18.52 27.91 -3.35
N VAL A 892 19.45 28.46 -2.58
CA VAL A 892 19.69 28.12 -1.16
C VAL A 892 18.98 29.12 -0.25
N ASP A 893 19.17 30.41 -0.51
CA ASP A 893 18.49 31.50 0.18
C ASP A 893 17.72 32.31 -0.85
N PHE A 894 16.42 32.47 -0.65
CA PHE A 894 15.55 33.18 -1.58
C PHE A 894 14.24 33.62 -0.93
N THR A 895 13.55 34.53 -1.62
CA THR A 895 12.19 34.94 -1.28
C THR A 895 11.24 34.65 -2.42
N VAL A 896 10.00 34.32 -2.06
CA VAL A 896 8.85 34.36 -2.96
C VAL A 896 8.14 35.68 -2.70
N GLN A 897 8.00 36.49 -3.73
CA GLN A 897 7.39 37.80 -3.69
C GLN A 897 6.18 37.82 -4.60
N THR A 898 5.18 38.61 -4.23
CA THR A 898 3.93 38.76 -4.98
C THR A 898 3.61 40.23 -5.19
N ARG A 899 2.90 40.54 -6.28
CA ARG A 899 2.43 41.90 -6.56
C ARG A 899 1.08 41.86 -7.30
N PRO A 900 0.04 42.52 -6.79
CA PRO A 900 -1.24 42.68 -7.48
C PRO A 900 -1.14 43.66 -8.66
N ASP A 901 -2.12 43.63 -9.56
CA ASP A 901 -2.21 44.53 -10.69
C ASP A 901 -2.31 46.00 -10.24
N GLY A 902 -1.63 46.90 -10.94
CA GLY A 902 -1.59 48.34 -10.59
C GLY A 902 -0.72 48.73 -9.39
N SER A 903 -0.19 47.79 -8.60
CA SER A 903 0.80 48.07 -7.55
C SER A 903 2.22 48.16 -8.12
N SER A 904 3.06 49.03 -7.55
CA SER A 904 4.51 49.08 -7.84
C SER A 904 5.36 48.34 -6.78
N VAL A 905 4.74 47.90 -5.68
CA VAL A 905 5.43 47.35 -4.50
C VAL A 905 5.23 45.84 -4.44
N TYR A 906 6.33 45.09 -4.27
CA TYR A 906 6.29 43.65 -4.01
C TYR A 906 6.17 43.38 -2.52
N SER A 907 5.33 42.41 -2.18
CA SER A 907 5.21 41.87 -0.82
C SER A 907 5.89 40.51 -0.77
N THR A 908 6.70 40.27 0.26
CA THR A 908 7.31 38.94 0.49
C THR A 908 6.26 37.99 1.03
N ALA A 909 5.89 36.99 0.23
CA ALA A 909 4.97 35.92 0.62
C ALA A 909 5.67 34.81 1.41
N ARG A 910 6.94 34.53 1.09
CA ARG A 910 7.76 33.56 1.83
C ARG A 910 9.24 33.90 1.77
N THR A 911 9.94 33.65 2.87
CA THR A 911 11.41 33.64 2.92
C THR A 911 11.89 32.22 3.17
N VAL A 912 12.91 31.80 2.43
CA VAL A 912 13.58 30.51 2.59
C VAL A 912 15.06 30.76 2.79
N THR A 913 15.61 30.21 3.86
CA THR A 913 17.03 30.33 4.24
C THR A 913 17.58 28.92 4.50
N GLY A 914 18.76 28.62 3.96
CA GLY A 914 19.43 27.35 4.15
C GLY A 914 18.70 26.18 3.49
N GLN A 915 18.05 26.39 2.35
CA GLN A 915 17.40 25.32 1.60
C GLN A 915 18.40 24.19 1.34
N SER A 916 18.08 23.01 1.88
CA SER A 916 18.85 21.79 1.63
C SER A 916 18.77 21.41 0.15
N ASN A 917 19.84 20.83 -0.37
CA ASN A 917 19.88 20.42 -1.76
C ASN A 917 18.71 19.46 -2.06
N PRO A 918 17.85 19.73 -3.06
CA PRO A 918 16.63 18.98 -3.25
C PRO A 918 16.81 17.60 -3.89
N GLN A 919 18.03 17.17 -4.24
CA GLN A 919 18.32 15.82 -4.79
C GLN A 919 17.43 15.43 -5.99
N GLY A 920 17.11 16.39 -6.85
CA GLY A 920 16.25 16.24 -8.02
C GLY A 920 14.75 16.33 -7.75
N LEU A 921 14.32 16.54 -6.50
CA LEU A 921 12.92 16.56 -6.08
C LEU A 921 12.28 17.94 -6.17
N VAL A 922 11.05 18.02 -6.68
CA VAL A 922 10.23 19.24 -6.63
C VAL A 922 10.12 19.77 -5.20
N GLN A 923 10.21 21.09 -5.04
CA GLN A 923 10.04 21.75 -3.76
C GLN A 923 8.80 22.64 -3.81
N THR A 924 7.80 22.34 -2.97
CA THR A 924 6.58 23.13 -2.84
C THR A 924 6.71 24.12 -1.69
N TYR A 925 6.59 25.41 -2.02
CA TYR A 925 6.69 26.52 -1.09
C TYR A 925 5.32 27.16 -0.89
N GLY A 926 4.55 26.62 0.05
CA GLY A 926 3.30 27.23 0.52
C GLY A 926 3.53 28.54 1.30
N PHE A 927 2.56 29.42 1.23
CA PHE A 927 2.44 30.69 1.94
C PHE A 927 0.96 31.05 2.08
N LYS A 928 0.66 32.16 2.76
CA LYS A 928 -0.70 32.61 2.97
C LYS A 928 -1.36 33.07 1.67
N THR A 929 -2.64 32.74 1.45
CA THR A 929 -3.39 33.17 0.27
C THR A 929 -3.22 34.67 0.04
N THR A 930 -2.71 35.01 -1.13
CA THR A 930 -2.49 36.38 -1.55
C THR A 930 -3.09 36.55 -2.94
N THR A 931 -3.87 37.62 -3.14
CA THR A 931 -4.27 38.04 -4.49
C THR A 931 -3.08 38.70 -5.16
N ALA A 932 -2.60 38.12 -6.26
CA ALA A 932 -1.54 38.73 -7.05
C ALA A 932 -1.63 38.36 -8.52
N ARG A 933 -1.13 39.27 -9.37
CA ARG A 933 -0.89 39.01 -10.79
C ARG A 933 0.54 38.56 -11.06
N HIS A 934 1.51 39.12 -10.32
CA HIS A 934 2.92 38.81 -10.52
C HIS A 934 3.47 37.98 -9.36
N VAL A 935 4.13 36.87 -9.70
CA VAL A 935 4.83 36.00 -8.74
C VAL A 935 6.32 36.01 -9.06
N ARG A 936 7.16 36.40 -8.12
CA ARG A 936 8.61 36.54 -8.29
C ARG A 936 9.36 35.63 -7.33
N LEU A 937 10.30 34.87 -7.87
CA LEU A 937 11.33 34.16 -7.11
C LEU A 937 12.59 35.01 -7.12
N GLN A 938 13.08 35.45 -5.96
CA GLN A 938 14.30 36.25 -5.83
C GLN A 938 15.32 35.52 -4.96
N ALA A 939 16.40 35.03 -5.58
CA ALA A 939 17.49 34.31 -4.91
C ALA A 939 18.62 35.24 -4.50
N THR A 940 19.05 35.13 -3.25
CA THR A 940 20.20 35.82 -2.66
C THR A 940 21.38 34.87 -2.44
N LYS A 941 21.15 33.56 -2.44
CA LYS A 941 22.22 32.56 -2.42
C LYS A 941 21.88 31.38 -3.33
N LEU A 942 22.84 31.01 -4.18
CA LEU A 942 22.73 29.96 -5.19
C LEU A 942 23.31 28.63 -4.66
N GLY A 943 22.82 27.52 -5.23
CA GLY A 943 23.25 26.17 -4.88
C GLY A 943 24.58 25.76 -5.51
N ALA A 944 25.00 24.53 -5.22
CA ALA A 944 26.24 23.97 -5.75
C ALA A 944 26.24 23.96 -7.29
N PRO A 945 27.33 24.36 -7.96
CA PRO A 945 27.43 24.37 -9.42
C PRO A 945 27.18 23.00 -10.03
N ALA A 946 26.79 22.96 -11.30
CA ALA A 946 26.67 21.70 -12.03
C ALA A 946 28.02 21.01 -12.19
N SER A 947 28.05 19.68 -12.23
CA SER A 947 29.31 18.90 -12.32
C SER A 947 30.05 19.13 -13.64
N ASP A 948 29.34 19.52 -14.70
CA ASP A 948 29.87 19.92 -16.01
C ASP A 948 30.35 21.39 -16.06
N GLU A 949 30.04 22.19 -15.04
CA GLU A 949 30.42 23.59 -14.90
C GLU A 949 30.78 23.91 -13.42
N SER A 950 31.69 23.13 -12.83
CA SER A 950 31.92 23.08 -11.37
C SER A 950 32.34 24.37 -10.67
N THR A 951 32.70 25.41 -11.42
CA THR A 951 33.12 26.73 -10.94
C THR A 951 32.07 27.84 -11.15
N LYS A 952 30.92 27.51 -11.76
CA LYS A 952 29.92 28.50 -12.19
C LYS A 952 28.62 28.36 -11.41
N PHE A 953 28.33 29.36 -10.58
CA PHE A 953 27.07 29.44 -9.85
C PHE A 953 25.98 30.05 -10.73
N ARG A 954 24.79 29.47 -10.71
CA ARG A 954 23.62 29.93 -11.45
C ARG A 954 22.35 29.73 -10.61
N LEU A 955 21.27 30.41 -10.96
CA LEU A 955 19.92 29.97 -10.62
C LEU A 955 19.43 29.06 -11.75
N GLN A 956 19.15 27.79 -11.45
CA GLN A 956 18.66 26.80 -12.42
C GLN A 956 17.43 26.07 -11.91
N LEU A 957 16.39 26.03 -12.74
CA LEU A 957 15.14 25.33 -12.49
C LEU A 957 14.66 24.70 -13.80
N ALA A 958 14.12 23.48 -13.72
CA ALA A 958 13.40 22.88 -14.84
C ALA A 958 12.07 23.61 -15.08
N GLU A 959 11.31 23.88 -14.03
CA GLU A 959 9.99 24.51 -14.09
C GLU A 959 9.69 25.28 -12.78
N LEU A 960 8.84 26.30 -12.84
CA LEU A 960 8.15 26.91 -11.70
C LEU A 960 6.65 26.88 -11.97
N THR A 961 5.90 26.18 -11.12
CA THR A 961 4.44 26.12 -11.21
C THR A 961 3.79 26.91 -10.09
N VAL A 962 2.64 27.54 -10.37
CA VAL A 962 1.83 28.24 -9.37
C VAL A 962 0.49 27.52 -9.25
N PRO A 963 0.24 26.70 -8.22
CA PRO A 963 -1.08 26.12 -7.99
C PRO A 963 -2.13 27.19 -7.67
N THR A 964 -3.39 26.82 -7.84
CA THR A 964 -4.57 27.62 -7.44
C THR A 964 -4.69 27.59 -5.92
N ALA A 965 -5.09 28.71 -5.29
CA ALA A 965 -5.28 28.75 -3.85
C ALA A 965 -6.37 27.79 -3.36
N ALA A 966 -6.12 27.13 -2.23
CA ALA A 966 -7.08 26.22 -1.58
C ALA A 966 -8.21 26.97 -0.84
N THR A 967 -8.00 28.22 -0.44
CA THR A 967 -8.96 29.10 0.24
C THR A 967 -9.01 30.44 -0.50
N THR A 968 -10.19 30.95 -0.86
CA THR A 968 -10.36 32.22 -1.61
C THR A 968 -11.35 33.19 -0.96
N VAL A 969 -11.25 34.49 -1.25
CA VAL A 969 -12.17 35.51 -0.72
C VAL A 969 -12.81 36.31 -1.85
N THR A 970 -14.13 36.40 -1.84
CA THR A 970 -14.93 37.18 -2.81
C THR A 970 -15.80 38.21 -2.11
N ALA A 971 -16.12 39.32 -2.78
CA ALA A 971 -17.01 40.36 -2.26
C ALA A 971 -17.70 41.07 -3.43
N ASN A 972 -18.92 41.58 -3.25
CA ASN A 972 -19.62 42.31 -4.32
C ASN A 972 -19.20 43.77 -4.50
N TYR A 973 -18.75 44.42 -3.42
CA TYR A 973 -18.52 45.86 -3.40
C TYR A 973 -17.25 46.18 -2.63
N THR A 974 -16.09 45.81 -3.14
CA THR A 974 -14.81 45.99 -2.45
C THR A 974 -14.01 47.20 -2.96
N LEU A 975 -13.27 47.84 -2.06
CA LEU A 975 -12.24 48.81 -2.41
C LEU A 975 -10.86 48.16 -2.16
N GLU A 976 -10.11 47.98 -3.25
CA GLU A 976 -8.78 47.37 -3.25
C GLU A 976 -7.72 48.48 -3.45
N ASN A 977 -6.79 48.63 -2.51
CA ASN A 977 -5.66 49.55 -2.62
C ASN A 977 -4.52 49.14 -1.66
N SER A 978 -3.54 50.03 -1.45
CA SER A 978 -2.40 49.74 -0.57
C SER A 978 -2.78 49.46 0.89
N ASP A 979 -3.88 50.04 1.38
CA ASP A 979 -4.32 49.91 2.77
C ASP A 979 -5.38 48.80 2.93
N TRP A 980 -6.23 48.60 1.93
CA TRP A 980 -7.44 47.78 2.01
C TRP A 980 -7.46 46.67 0.97
N GLY A 981 -8.01 45.51 1.33
CA GLY A 981 -8.30 44.47 0.35
C GLY A 981 -9.08 43.28 0.91
N LYS A 982 -9.80 42.56 0.05
CA LYS A 982 -10.72 41.48 0.46
C LYS A 982 -10.02 40.32 1.19
N THR A 983 -8.83 39.92 0.76
CA THR A 983 -8.10 38.80 1.40
C THR A 983 -7.48 39.17 2.74
N ARG A 984 -7.39 40.47 3.05
CA ARG A 984 -6.87 40.96 4.34
C ARG A 984 -7.77 40.62 5.53
N ILE A 985 -8.96 40.08 5.25
CA ILE A 985 -9.86 39.62 6.29
C ILE A 985 -9.47 38.27 6.90
N LEU A 986 -8.53 37.55 6.29
CA LEU A 986 -8.01 36.24 6.75
C LEU A 986 -6.53 36.33 7.11
N GLU A 987 -6.13 37.51 7.56
CA GLU A 987 -4.76 37.91 7.61
C GLU A 987 -4.08 37.75 8.97
N GLY A 988 -4.87 37.38 9.98
CA GLY A 988 -4.50 37.26 11.38
C GLY A 988 -4.22 38.61 12.04
N THR A 989 -4.43 39.72 11.32
CA THR A 989 -4.16 41.06 11.83
C THR A 989 -5.45 41.63 12.39
N THR A 990 -5.62 41.44 13.70
CA THR A 990 -6.85 41.83 14.41
C THR A 990 -6.96 43.33 14.69
N THR A 991 -5.99 44.13 14.23
CA THR A 991 -5.93 45.58 14.36
C THR A 991 -5.61 46.24 13.02
N SER A 992 -6.28 47.35 12.70
CA SER A 992 -6.02 48.10 11.47
C SER A 992 -4.76 48.94 11.63
N VAL A 993 -3.81 48.79 10.70
CA VAL A 993 -2.58 49.60 10.62
C VAL A 993 -2.34 50.08 9.19
N THR A 994 -1.55 51.15 9.00
CA THR A 994 -1.19 51.63 7.67
C THR A 994 -0.58 50.51 6.83
N GLY A 995 -1.08 50.30 5.61
CA GLY A 995 -0.69 49.20 4.73
C GLY A 995 -1.33 47.85 5.04
N ALA A 996 -2.17 47.74 6.08
CA ALA A 996 -2.92 46.53 6.46
C ALA A 996 -4.12 46.90 7.34
N LYS A 997 -5.10 47.62 6.77
CA LYS A 997 -6.28 48.08 7.54
C LYS A 997 -7.39 47.04 7.61
N GLY A 998 -7.34 46.01 6.77
CA GLY A 998 -8.32 44.95 6.66
C GLY A 998 -9.17 45.04 5.38
N PHE A 999 -10.44 44.68 5.48
CA PHE A 999 -11.41 44.79 4.39
C PHE A 999 -12.22 46.09 4.50
N THR A 1000 -12.46 46.73 3.34
CA THR A 1000 -13.47 47.77 3.23
C THR A 1000 -14.29 47.60 1.96
N SER A 1001 -15.58 47.95 2.05
CA SER A 1001 -16.40 48.16 0.87
C SER A 1001 -16.12 49.49 0.18
N ILE A 1002 -16.69 49.70 -1.02
CA ILE A 1002 -16.84 51.04 -1.60
C ILE A 1002 -17.81 51.91 -0.77
N ASP A 1003 -17.89 53.20 -1.11
CA ASP A 1003 -18.73 54.19 -0.42
C ASP A 1003 -20.23 53.99 -0.72
N PHE A 1004 -21.06 54.06 0.33
CA PHE A 1004 -22.52 54.07 0.24
C PHE A 1004 -23.10 55.40 0.73
N PRO A 1005 -24.21 55.87 0.13
CA PRO A 1005 -24.80 57.18 0.46
C PRO A 1005 -25.56 57.20 1.79
N ALA A 1006 -25.89 56.05 2.38
CA ALA A 1006 -26.62 55.93 3.64
C ALA A 1006 -26.20 54.65 4.40
N ALA A 1007 -26.54 54.61 5.69
CA ALA A 1007 -26.32 53.44 6.54
C ALA A 1007 -27.18 52.23 6.15
N ASP A 1008 -28.42 52.48 5.70
CA ASP A 1008 -29.31 51.43 5.20
C ASP A 1008 -28.91 51.05 3.77
N VAL A 1009 -28.47 49.81 3.62
CA VAL A 1009 -28.07 49.20 2.34
C VAL A 1009 -28.93 47.96 2.04
N SER A 1010 -30.12 47.85 2.63
CA SER A 1010 -31.02 46.70 2.44
C SER A 1010 -31.46 46.49 0.99
N ALA A 1011 -31.60 47.56 0.20
CA ALA A 1011 -31.90 47.50 -1.24
C ALA A 1011 -30.73 46.97 -2.08
N THR A 1012 -29.49 47.10 -1.58
CA THR A 1012 -28.26 46.64 -2.25
C THR A 1012 -27.27 46.11 -1.21
N PRO A 1013 -27.52 44.92 -0.61
CA PRO A 1013 -26.72 44.45 0.51
C PRO A 1013 -25.24 44.28 0.16
N VAL A 1014 -24.37 44.62 1.11
CA VAL A 1014 -22.91 44.50 0.96
C VAL A 1014 -22.48 43.16 1.53
N TRP A 1015 -21.73 42.36 0.78
CA TRP A 1015 -21.27 41.07 1.28
C TRP A 1015 -19.80 40.79 1.01
N ILE A 1016 -19.22 40.01 1.93
CA ILE A 1016 -17.91 39.36 1.80
C ILE A 1016 -18.08 37.87 2.09
N GLU A 1017 -17.37 37.06 1.33
CA GLU A 1017 -17.46 35.61 1.34
C GLU A 1017 -16.09 34.97 1.37
N VAL A 1018 -15.94 33.97 2.23
CA VAL A 1018 -14.76 33.12 2.36
C VAL A 1018 -15.11 31.73 1.83
N ASP A 1019 -14.39 31.28 0.82
CA ASP A 1019 -14.38 29.88 0.38
C ASP A 1019 -13.37 29.10 1.21
N LEU A 1020 -13.86 28.18 2.04
CA LEU A 1020 -13.08 27.34 2.94
C LEU A 1020 -12.41 26.14 2.22
N GLY A 1021 -12.54 26.06 0.89
CA GLY A 1021 -11.95 25.05 0.03
C GLY A 1021 -12.74 23.73 -0.04
N ALA A 1022 -13.51 23.42 1.00
CA ALA A 1022 -14.40 22.27 1.11
C ALA A 1022 -15.51 22.57 2.13
N ASP A 1023 -16.55 21.74 2.20
CA ASP A 1023 -17.58 21.86 3.23
C ASP A 1023 -16.99 21.67 4.62
N ARG A 1024 -17.12 22.69 5.48
CA ARG A 1024 -16.65 22.65 6.87
C ARG A 1024 -17.79 22.92 7.83
N SER A 1025 -17.73 22.30 9.01
CA SER A 1025 -18.55 22.76 10.13
C SER A 1025 -18.04 24.12 10.58
N ILE A 1026 -18.95 25.06 10.81
CA ILE A 1026 -18.63 26.41 11.30
C ILE A 1026 -19.39 26.60 12.61
N GLY A 1027 -18.66 26.59 13.72
CA GLY A 1027 -19.20 26.74 15.06
C GLY A 1027 -19.34 28.21 15.47
N SER A 1028 -18.45 29.08 15.02
CA SER A 1028 -18.57 30.52 15.25
C SER A 1028 -17.84 31.37 14.21
N VAL A 1029 -18.24 32.64 14.14
CA VAL A 1029 -17.58 33.65 13.32
C VAL A 1029 -17.23 34.83 14.21
N THR A 1030 -15.97 35.21 14.24
CA THR A 1030 -15.49 36.36 15.00
C THR A 1030 -15.21 37.52 14.05
N LEU A 1031 -15.92 38.64 14.20
CA LEU A 1031 -15.68 39.85 13.43
C LEU A 1031 -14.80 40.80 14.24
N HIS A 1032 -13.62 41.14 13.72
CA HIS A 1032 -12.72 42.12 14.33
C HIS A 1032 -13.00 43.52 13.74
N PRO A 1033 -13.35 44.52 14.56
CA PRO A 1033 -13.60 45.86 14.07
C PRO A 1033 -12.35 46.55 13.55
N ARG A 1034 -12.54 47.53 12.66
CA ARG A 1034 -11.50 48.51 12.33
C ARG A 1034 -11.04 49.25 13.59
N THR A 1035 -9.72 49.46 13.75
CA THR A 1035 -9.15 50.06 14.97
C THR A 1035 -8.27 51.31 14.77
N ASP A 1036 -7.95 51.70 13.53
CA ASP A 1036 -7.08 52.87 13.25
C ASP A 1036 -7.81 54.22 13.35
N ALA A 1037 -9.14 54.21 13.27
CA ALA A 1037 -9.98 55.41 13.34
C ALA A 1037 -11.26 55.13 14.14
N ALA A 1038 -11.69 56.11 14.93
CA ALA A 1038 -12.95 56.06 15.66
C ALA A 1038 -14.14 56.35 14.74
N GLY A 1039 -15.32 55.85 15.08
CA GLY A 1039 -16.58 56.24 14.43
C GLY A 1039 -16.97 57.68 14.74
N ALA A 1040 -17.70 58.32 13.83
CA ALA A 1040 -18.34 59.62 14.05
C ALA A 1040 -19.36 59.49 15.20
N GLY A 1041 -19.05 60.08 16.35
CA GLY A 1041 -19.82 59.91 17.60
C GLY A 1041 -19.20 58.94 18.62
N GLY A 1042 -18.04 58.34 18.34
CA GLY A 1042 -17.31 57.41 19.22
C GLY A 1042 -17.48 55.93 18.83
N GLY A 1043 -16.56 55.07 19.28
CA GLY A 1043 -16.56 53.63 19.01
C GLY A 1043 -15.82 53.23 17.72
N SER A 1044 -16.06 52.02 17.21
CA SER A 1044 -15.52 51.49 15.94
C SER A 1044 -16.24 52.06 14.73
N ALA A 1045 -15.47 52.52 13.75
CA ALA A 1045 -16.01 53.00 12.48
C ALA A 1045 -16.53 51.85 11.60
N ASN A 1046 -17.68 52.06 10.94
CA ASN A 1046 -18.22 51.24 9.84
C ASN A 1046 -18.34 49.73 10.13
N PHE A 1047 -18.44 49.35 11.40
CA PHE A 1047 -18.77 47.98 11.81
C PHE A 1047 -20.24 47.68 11.46
N PRO A 1048 -20.58 46.48 10.96
CA PRO A 1048 -21.96 46.20 10.52
C PRO A 1048 -22.94 46.22 11.70
N VAL A 1049 -24.09 46.88 11.48
CA VAL A 1049 -25.18 47.03 12.47
C VAL A 1049 -26.26 45.97 12.26
N ASP A 1050 -26.70 45.81 11.00
CA ASP A 1050 -27.67 44.79 10.60
C ASP A 1050 -27.03 43.90 9.54
N PHE A 1051 -26.93 42.60 9.81
CA PHE A 1051 -26.27 41.66 8.91
C PHE A 1051 -26.70 40.22 9.13
N THR A 1052 -26.42 39.38 8.14
CA THR A 1052 -26.57 37.94 8.23
C THR A 1052 -25.23 37.25 8.03
N LEU A 1053 -25.01 36.18 8.78
CA LEU A 1053 -23.98 35.20 8.50
C LEU A 1053 -24.68 34.03 7.81
N GLN A 1054 -24.24 33.71 6.62
CA GLN A 1054 -24.87 32.73 5.75
C GLN A 1054 -23.82 31.69 5.35
N THR A 1055 -24.25 30.45 5.20
CA THR A 1055 -23.40 29.37 4.70
C THR A 1055 -23.97 28.80 3.41
N ARG A 1056 -23.09 28.33 2.54
CA ARG A 1056 -23.49 27.58 1.33
C ARG A 1056 -22.60 26.35 1.19
N PRO A 1057 -23.19 25.14 1.17
CA PRO A 1057 -22.45 23.94 0.86
C PRO A 1057 -21.93 23.91 -0.58
N ASP A 1058 -20.91 23.09 -0.82
CA ASP A 1058 -20.39 22.83 -2.16
C ASP A 1058 -21.50 22.29 -3.09
N GLY A 1059 -21.58 22.81 -4.31
CA GLY A 1059 -22.63 22.47 -5.27
C GLY A 1059 -24.04 23.03 -5.01
N SER A 1060 -24.30 23.69 -3.87
CA SER A 1060 -25.56 24.40 -3.63
C SER A 1060 -25.59 25.75 -4.36
N GLY A 1061 -26.73 26.12 -4.94
CA GLY A 1061 -26.97 27.45 -5.50
C GLY A 1061 -27.45 28.49 -4.48
N THR A 1062 -27.81 28.06 -3.27
CA THR A 1062 -28.56 28.86 -2.31
C THR A 1062 -27.83 28.97 -0.98
N TYR A 1063 -27.76 30.19 -0.45
CA TYR A 1063 -27.24 30.44 0.90
C TYR A 1063 -28.31 30.16 1.96
N THR A 1064 -27.90 29.47 3.02
CA THR A 1064 -28.69 29.30 4.23
C THR A 1064 -28.24 30.32 5.25
N THR A 1065 -29.15 31.15 5.76
CA THR A 1065 -28.83 32.07 6.84
C THR A 1065 -28.59 31.29 8.13
N ALA A 1066 -27.34 31.27 8.59
CA ALA A 1066 -26.91 30.64 9.83
C ALA A 1066 -27.20 31.52 11.05
N ARG A 1067 -27.13 32.84 10.87
CA ARG A 1067 -27.46 33.82 11.90
C ARG A 1067 -27.90 35.13 11.29
N THR A 1068 -28.89 35.76 11.92
CA THR A 1068 -29.27 37.15 11.66
C THR A 1068 -28.91 37.98 12.89
N VAL A 1069 -28.30 39.14 12.67
CA VAL A 1069 -27.95 40.12 13.70
C VAL A 1069 -28.63 41.43 13.31
N THR A 1070 -29.35 42.02 14.25
CA THR A 1070 -30.08 43.28 14.07
C THR A 1070 -29.76 44.21 15.23
N GLY A 1071 -29.43 45.46 14.93
CA GLY A 1071 -29.10 46.47 15.93
C GLY A 1071 -27.83 46.16 16.71
N GLN A 1072 -26.80 45.59 16.07
CA GLN A 1072 -25.51 45.30 16.72
C GLN A 1072 -24.95 46.56 17.37
N PRO A 1073 -24.73 46.57 18.70
CA PRO A 1073 -24.09 47.69 19.38
C PRO A 1073 -22.67 47.92 18.86
N ASN A 1074 -22.24 49.18 18.88
CA ASN A 1074 -20.88 49.52 18.47
C ASN A 1074 -19.85 48.80 19.37
N PRO A 1075 -18.94 48.00 18.80
CA PRO A 1075 -18.04 47.16 19.57
C PRO A 1075 -16.90 47.91 20.26
N SER A 1076 -16.70 49.20 19.98
CA SER A 1076 -15.66 50.05 20.60
C SER A 1076 -14.25 49.43 20.56
N GLY A 1077 -13.92 48.78 19.44
CA GLY A 1077 -12.63 48.14 19.17
C GLY A 1077 -12.54 46.68 19.57
N ALA A 1078 -13.53 46.11 20.28
CA ALA A 1078 -13.51 44.72 20.73
C ALA A 1078 -14.03 43.75 19.66
N ALA A 1079 -13.34 42.61 19.48
CA ALA A 1079 -13.81 41.53 18.61
C ALA A 1079 -15.21 41.03 19.04
N GLN A 1080 -16.06 40.72 18.07
CA GLN A 1080 -17.41 40.21 18.31
C GLN A 1080 -17.54 38.79 17.77
N THR A 1081 -17.72 37.81 18.65
CA THR A 1081 -17.88 36.40 18.27
C THR A 1081 -19.35 36.03 18.21
N TYR A 1082 -19.73 35.42 17.09
CA TYR A 1082 -21.08 34.99 16.78
C TYR A 1082 -21.11 33.48 16.61
N THR A 1083 -21.55 32.75 17.64
CA THR A 1083 -21.85 31.32 17.54
C THR A 1083 -22.90 31.07 16.46
N LEU A 1084 -22.65 30.08 15.61
CA LEU A 1084 -23.57 29.57 14.61
C LEU A 1084 -24.04 28.17 15.05
N THR A 1085 -25.34 27.90 14.97
CA THR A 1085 -25.88 26.62 15.45
C THR A 1085 -25.73 25.56 14.37
N SER A 1086 -24.66 24.77 14.44
CA SER A 1086 -24.39 23.56 13.63
C SER A 1086 -24.64 23.72 12.13
N VAL A 1087 -23.99 24.69 11.51
CA VAL A 1087 -24.04 24.88 10.06
C VAL A 1087 -22.78 24.32 9.40
N THR A 1088 -22.97 23.49 8.39
CA THR A 1088 -21.90 23.04 7.49
C THR A 1088 -21.98 23.84 6.19
N GLY A 1089 -20.85 24.29 5.67
CA GLY A 1089 -20.78 24.87 4.35
C GLY A 1089 -19.36 25.16 3.92
N ARG A 1090 -19.12 25.14 2.61
CA ARG A 1090 -17.86 25.55 2.00
C ARG A 1090 -17.69 27.06 2.00
N TYR A 1091 -18.78 27.79 1.77
CA TYR A 1091 -18.75 29.24 1.72
C TYR A 1091 -19.35 29.81 2.99
N LEU A 1092 -18.62 30.70 3.68
CA LEU A 1092 -19.16 31.58 4.71
C LEU A 1092 -19.32 32.97 4.11
N ARG A 1093 -20.53 33.53 4.17
CA ARG A 1093 -20.83 34.88 3.69
C ARG A 1093 -21.35 35.75 4.82
N LEU A 1094 -20.72 36.90 5.03
CA LEU A 1094 -21.27 38.00 5.81
C LEU A 1094 -21.99 38.95 4.85
N THR A 1095 -23.31 39.12 5.02
CA THR A 1095 -24.13 40.03 4.21
C THR A 1095 -24.71 41.11 5.11
N ALA A 1096 -24.23 42.35 4.98
CA ALA A 1096 -24.70 43.52 5.71
C ALA A 1096 -25.82 44.26 4.97
N THR A 1097 -26.87 44.60 5.70
CA THR A 1097 -28.01 45.43 5.27
C THR A 1097 -28.05 46.77 6.01
N GLY A 1098 -27.33 46.91 7.12
CA GLY A 1098 -27.18 48.15 7.89
C GLY A 1098 -25.73 48.36 8.30
N LEU A 1099 -25.17 49.51 7.95
CA LEU A 1099 -23.77 49.88 8.18
C LEU A 1099 -23.64 50.80 9.41
N GLY A 1100 -22.52 50.69 10.12
CA GLY A 1100 -22.23 51.50 11.30
C GLY A 1100 -21.87 52.95 10.99
N ALA A 1101 -21.62 53.72 12.05
CA ALA A 1101 -21.21 55.11 11.92
C ALA A 1101 -19.91 55.23 11.10
N PRO A 1102 -19.83 56.16 10.13
CA PRO A 1102 -18.61 56.40 9.35
C PRO A 1102 -17.41 56.72 10.23
N ALA A 1103 -16.19 56.57 9.71
CA ALA A 1103 -15.00 57.00 10.43
C ALA A 1103 -15.03 58.52 10.68
N SER A 1104 -14.48 58.99 11.80
CA SER A 1104 -14.52 60.39 12.20
C SER A 1104 -13.78 61.33 11.24
N ASP A 1105 -12.79 60.80 10.52
CA ASP A 1105 -12.03 61.44 9.44
C ASP A 1105 -12.73 61.33 8.07
N GLU A 1106 -13.79 60.54 7.96
CA GLU A 1106 -14.59 60.32 6.74
C GLU A 1106 -16.10 60.30 7.07
N SER A 1107 -16.58 61.31 7.79
CA SER A 1107 -17.89 61.33 8.46
C SER A 1107 -19.14 61.19 7.57
N THR A 1108 -18.98 61.22 6.24
CA THR A 1108 -20.05 61.08 5.24
C THR A 1108 -20.03 59.73 4.50
N LYS A 1109 -19.08 58.84 4.80
CA LYS A 1109 -18.84 57.61 4.02
C LYS A 1109 -19.24 56.35 4.78
N PHE A 1110 -20.41 55.81 4.46
CA PHE A 1110 -20.87 54.53 4.99
C PHE A 1110 -20.22 53.37 4.24
N ARG A 1111 -19.62 52.43 4.98
CA ARG A 1111 -18.95 51.25 4.43
C ARG A 1111 -19.16 50.03 5.33
N LEU A 1112 -18.89 48.84 4.81
CA LEU A 1112 -18.61 47.66 5.62
C LEU A 1112 -17.09 47.60 5.85
N GLN A 1113 -16.63 47.77 7.09
CA GLN A 1113 -15.21 47.73 7.45
C GLN A 1113 -14.94 46.75 8.57
N LEU A 1114 -13.93 45.91 8.37
CA LEU A 1114 -13.46 44.93 9.34
C LEU A 1114 -11.94 44.80 9.24
N ALA A 1115 -11.27 44.64 10.38
CA ALA A 1115 -9.86 44.31 10.41
C ALA A 1115 -9.63 42.84 9.99
N GLU A 1116 -10.45 41.92 10.51
CA GLU A 1116 -10.28 40.47 10.35
C GLU A 1116 -11.63 39.72 10.56
N ILE A 1117 -11.76 38.53 10.00
CA ILE A 1117 -12.80 37.53 10.31
C ILE A 1117 -12.12 36.24 10.76
N GLY A 1118 -12.35 35.85 12.02
CA GLY A 1118 -12.07 34.51 12.52
C GLY A 1118 -13.23 33.56 12.20
N ILE A 1119 -12.90 32.31 11.83
CA ILE A 1119 -13.87 31.25 11.52
C ILE A 1119 -13.43 30.00 12.28
N ASP A 1120 -14.23 29.59 13.27
CA ASP A 1120 -13.94 28.45 14.16
C ASP A 1120 -14.98 27.34 14.02
#